data_AF-A0A662IFY7-F1
#
_entry.id   AF-A0A662IFY7-F1
#
_cell.length_a   1.000
_cell.length_b   1.000
_cell.length_c   1.000
_cell.angle_alpha   90.00
_cell.angle_beta   90.00
_cell.angle_gamma   90.00
#
_symmetry.space_group_name_H-M   'P 1'
#
loop_
_entity.id
_entity.type
_entity.pdbx_description
1 polymer ?
#
loop_
_entity_poly.entity_id
_entity_poly.type
_entity_poly.pdbx_seq_one_letter_code
_entity_poly.pdbx_strand_id
1 'polypeptide(L)'
;EVFVLPYVDGTNWEYTWFSSPPFGDRPAIIGYPNRSASVDFRVLQSLNKTFNLWITPFSSLESTGFSEWFSNGWNRTMDPEEQYLALSEIIVCGGRIPVVSGLNRDSFNETHFMQFIRLVQENPHLFGQGQFGEIALIYSVATAINVDDLGLPSVFEGSYDSYEGAYYLLADSHRTFDIIVFGDDNWVNITPSLSQLLKYKAIVLSNVVCLTDSQIELLKQYLERGGIIIGIGEIATHNEKGEPVDREFARYFDGGVHTYGKGLIVSIRDVSTSDYLLLRTRYDPNAKSILEAFRKILDKYVPREVQTNLPSRAHIYRFFNYDENAMIFHIVNFNYDYEADKVVRLYNVNFSFKLPPQLEGKKLSIWVYNEDCPEGIEVPYTAKSGMVSIIIPKVSILTSIEVRPYFEHHKPMIVNKPTVYNGKTIVLDRSLTVNSTLVLLNSQIKVMGGVKPVKIEVLPGGTLVIVNSKIFKESGSYYILARKGSNIFINSSEISGAGLFGTLEMGGICIETENAVVLNSKIHDNYNYGILLFNASYAIIGNNVLYNNSVGCAIVKSSFVELFNNTIVNNSVGVYIDKAAIHHVRVHQALLSKGLKPDTGPTKITILRSKVSDNFNLNIVIKGCNFVTVGETACGGASAINIFAYQSNIIKIYKCEIHSSWIGIYIEECPTSTILNNRIYGNSHIGIKIYKCFTAGVLHWLCVEGGDDVTTTKIIGNYIQDNSYGIHMDTEHGPTGYFNHYIRIQYNTIENNNVGIYVNSTETHIYENNFVKNKKHAIVGRDRRATKFYVNYSRDWFLDAPVGNYWDDYTGTGAEPYKIYPGVFDYFPLTKPVKIPVIRDFEGPYVKIKSAKVVWRDKRFFIRIEYIISDESYVAGNSKLTLGGFAVVHLLGPHMEKELEFPWLGYAEGILGPEELTKRVEGVYNFGEYACNWQPMPAEWLRDASLTLYCTDMWGNWNKNDTSPPRIAVLPRILMGRKAIVIHALVLDWSKVSKVQLMYSVGSSWKTVDMAYDESTHLYFARIPL
;
A
#
# COMPACT_ATOMS: atom_id res chain seq x y z
N GLU A 1 -6.33 4.24 10.18
CA GLU A 1 -6.09 3.44 8.95
C GLU A 1 -7.12 2.31 8.70
N VAL A 2 -8.05 2.05 9.62
CA VAL A 2 -8.97 0.89 9.61
C VAL A 2 -9.88 0.77 8.36
N PHE A 3 -10.16 1.86 7.64
CA PHE A 3 -11.13 1.83 6.53
C PHE A 3 -10.56 1.41 5.17
N VAL A 4 -9.24 1.39 4.99
CA VAL A 4 -8.60 1.03 3.71
C VAL A 4 -7.96 -0.36 3.79
N LEU A 5 -7.43 -0.74 4.96
CA LEU A 5 -6.78 -2.04 5.22
C LEU A 5 -7.63 -3.28 4.87
N PRO A 6 -8.98 -3.26 4.93
CA PRO A 6 -9.77 -4.39 4.46
C PRO A 6 -9.72 -4.60 2.94
N TYR A 7 -9.30 -3.57 2.19
CA TYR A 7 -9.32 -3.56 0.73
C TYR A 7 -7.91 -3.57 0.11
N VAL A 8 -6.90 -3.01 0.78
CA VAL A 8 -5.49 -2.98 0.34
C VAL A 8 -4.57 -3.74 1.29
N ASP A 9 -3.39 -4.13 0.79
CA ASP A 9 -2.29 -4.53 1.66
C ASP A 9 -1.86 -3.36 2.57
N GLY A 10 -1.70 -3.61 3.86
CA GLY A 10 -1.31 -2.59 4.83
C GLY A 10 0.15 -2.20 4.70
N THR A 11 0.51 -1.32 3.76
CA THR A 11 1.89 -0.84 3.64
C THR A 11 2.18 0.28 4.63
N ASN A 12 3.31 0.22 5.35
CA ASN A 12 3.67 1.16 6.41
C ASN A 12 2.54 1.34 7.45
N TRP A 13 1.89 0.24 7.84
CA TRP A 13 0.84 0.28 8.86
C TRP A 13 1.45 0.66 10.21
N GLU A 14 0.96 1.74 10.80
CA GLU A 14 1.28 2.09 12.18
C GLU A 14 0.65 1.06 13.13
N TYR A 15 1.46 0.08 13.56
CA TYR A 15 1.08 -0.87 14.59
C TYR A 15 1.89 -0.63 15.84
N THR A 16 1.21 -0.37 16.95
CA THR A 16 1.81 -0.26 18.28
C THR A 16 1.62 -1.59 19.00
N TRP A 17 2.74 -2.24 19.35
CA TRP A 17 2.67 -3.41 20.21
C TRP A 17 2.18 -2.99 21.59
N PHE A 18 1.49 -3.92 22.26
CA PHE A 18 0.93 -3.69 23.58
C PHE A 18 2.02 -3.28 24.58
N SER A 19 2.12 -1.98 24.89
CA SER A 19 3.09 -1.44 25.84
C SER A 19 2.69 -1.77 27.28
N SER A 20 3.69 -1.93 28.16
CA SER A 20 3.46 -1.81 29.60
C SER A 20 3.22 -0.32 29.92
N PRO A 21 2.26 0.07 30.79
CA PRO A 21 1.96 1.49 31.01
C PRO A 21 3.19 2.29 31.48
N PRO A 22 3.56 3.41 30.81
CA PRO A 22 4.62 4.31 31.29
C PRO A 22 4.20 5.19 32.47
N PHE A 23 2.89 5.39 32.73
CA PHE A 23 2.39 6.23 33.83
C PHE A 23 1.03 5.72 34.38
N GLY A 24 0.93 5.59 35.71
CA GLY A 24 -0.33 5.44 36.46
C GLY A 24 -0.51 4.09 37.17
N ASP A 25 -0.32 4.07 38.49
CA ASP A 25 -0.89 3.21 39.57
C ASP A 25 -1.11 1.69 39.38
N ARG A 26 -0.76 1.08 38.24
CA ARG A 26 -1.00 -0.34 37.93
C ARG A 26 0.24 -1.05 37.37
N PRO A 27 1.33 -1.19 38.16
CA PRO A 27 2.55 -1.93 37.79
C PRO A 27 2.34 -3.45 37.54
N ALA A 28 1.11 -3.96 37.62
CA ALA A 28 0.77 -5.37 37.48
C ALA A 28 0.34 -5.80 36.07
N ILE A 29 0.36 -4.90 35.07
CA ILE A 29 -0.10 -5.20 33.70
C ILE A 29 1.12 -5.26 32.77
N ILE A 30 1.55 -6.47 32.43
CA ILE A 30 2.67 -6.71 31.51
C ILE A 30 2.10 -6.78 30.08
N GLY A 31 2.59 -5.92 29.17
CA GLY A 31 2.20 -5.90 27.76
C GLY A 31 2.71 -7.11 26.96
N TYR A 32 3.43 -6.88 25.88
CA TYR A 32 4.10 -7.93 25.11
C TYR A 32 5.25 -8.63 25.90
N PRO A 33 5.64 -9.88 25.61
CA PRO A 33 4.98 -10.88 24.76
C PRO A 33 3.78 -11.58 25.44
N ASN A 34 3.24 -11.07 26.56
CA ASN A 34 2.04 -11.66 27.15
C ASN A 34 0.81 -11.44 26.29
N ARG A 35 0.70 -10.26 25.68
CA ARG A 35 -0.24 -10.01 24.59
C ARG A 35 0.48 -10.12 23.25
N SER A 36 -0.10 -10.87 22.32
CA SER A 36 0.46 -11.26 21.02
C SER A 36 -0.21 -10.44 19.91
N ALA A 37 0.61 -9.90 19.00
CA ALA A 37 0.13 -9.09 17.87
C ALA A 37 -0.63 -9.93 16.81
N SER A 38 -0.47 -11.25 16.86
CA SER A 38 -1.18 -12.20 15.99
C SER A 38 -2.70 -12.11 16.11
N VAL A 39 -3.24 -11.58 17.22
CA VAL A 39 -4.67 -11.27 17.39
C VAL A 39 -5.18 -10.34 16.29
N ASP A 40 -4.39 -9.32 15.94
CA ASP A 40 -4.73 -8.30 14.95
C ASP A 40 -4.23 -8.69 13.56
N PHE A 41 -3.00 -9.20 13.45
CA PHE A 41 -2.39 -9.55 12.16
C PHE A 41 -3.19 -10.63 11.42
N ARG A 42 -3.81 -11.55 12.17
CA ARG A 42 -4.63 -12.61 11.58
C ARG A 42 -6.01 -12.13 11.12
N VAL A 43 -6.49 -10.97 11.57
CA VAL A 43 -7.63 -10.28 10.96
C VAL A 43 -7.26 -9.89 9.52
N LEU A 44 -6.10 -9.27 9.29
CA LEU A 44 -5.63 -8.95 7.94
C LEU A 44 -5.37 -10.20 7.09
N GLN A 45 -4.77 -11.24 7.69
CA GLN A 45 -4.56 -12.53 7.03
C GLN A 45 -5.90 -13.16 6.56
N SER A 46 -6.97 -13.04 7.34
CA SER A 46 -8.31 -13.54 6.97
C SER A 46 -8.92 -12.82 5.77
N LEU A 47 -8.55 -11.56 5.58
CA LEU A 47 -8.95 -10.74 4.44
C LEU A 47 -8.05 -10.97 3.21
N ASN A 48 -7.15 -11.96 3.29
CA ASN A 48 -6.13 -12.27 2.28
C ASN A 48 -5.27 -11.04 1.95
N LYS A 49 -4.91 -10.27 2.98
CA LYS A 49 -4.04 -9.08 2.86
C LYS A 49 -2.67 -9.37 3.46
N THR A 50 -1.64 -8.81 2.84
CA THR A 50 -0.32 -8.69 3.48
C THR A 50 -0.15 -7.31 4.09
N PHE A 51 0.82 -7.14 4.98
CA PHE A 51 1.10 -5.87 5.63
C PHE A 51 2.60 -5.67 5.82
N ASN A 52 3.06 -4.43 5.81
CA ASN A 52 4.39 -4.02 6.22
C ASN A 52 4.22 -3.00 7.34
N LEU A 53 4.86 -3.23 8.47
CA LEU A 53 4.70 -2.34 9.62
C LEU A 53 5.56 -1.10 9.47
N TRP A 54 5.04 0.04 9.93
CA TRP A 54 5.77 1.29 9.96
C TRP A 54 6.95 1.23 10.95
N ILE A 55 6.76 0.56 12.09
CA ILE A 55 7.77 0.38 13.13
C ILE A 55 8.12 -1.10 13.20
N THR A 56 9.42 -1.43 13.28
CA THR A 56 9.88 -2.81 13.45
C THR A 56 10.08 -3.11 14.94
N PRO A 57 9.97 -4.39 15.36
CA PRO A 57 10.07 -4.76 16.78
C PRO A 57 11.38 -4.39 17.49
N PHE A 58 12.44 -4.10 16.73
CA PHE A 58 13.79 -3.78 17.20
C PHE A 58 14.14 -2.30 17.01
N SER A 59 13.15 -1.43 16.83
CA SER A 59 13.41 0.00 16.66
C SER A 59 13.83 0.62 18.00
N SER A 60 15.12 0.99 18.16
CA SER A 60 15.67 1.55 19.40
C SER A 60 15.09 2.93 19.75
N LEU A 61 15.20 3.32 21.04
CA LEU A 61 14.96 4.67 21.56
C LEU A 61 15.59 5.77 20.69
N GLU A 62 16.79 5.55 20.16
CA GLU A 62 17.50 6.54 19.33
C GLU A 62 16.95 6.60 17.90
N SER A 63 16.39 5.50 17.39
CA SER A 63 15.82 5.41 16.04
C SER A 63 14.38 5.92 15.95
N THR A 64 13.61 5.77 17.05
CA THR A 64 12.19 6.17 17.12
C THR A 64 11.98 7.41 17.98
N GLY A 65 12.87 7.68 18.94
CA GLY A 65 12.76 8.76 19.94
C GLY A 65 11.46 8.82 20.72
N PHE A 66 10.73 7.71 20.79
CA PHE A 66 9.72 7.51 21.81
C PHE A 66 10.42 6.95 23.04
N SER A 67 10.50 7.74 24.11
CA SER A 67 11.02 7.32 25.43
C SER A 67 10.23 6.18 26.05
N GLU A 68 9.03 5.91 25.54
CA GLU A 68 7.97 5.20 26.24
C GLU A 68 7.48 3.94 25.53
N TRP A 69 7.78 3.75 24.24
CA TRP A 69 7.13 2.69 23.44
C TRP A 69 7.93 1.39 23.37
N PHE A 70 9.26 1.44 23.54
CA PHE A 70 10.11 0.23 23.49
C PHE A 70 11.26 0.24 24.52
N SER A 71 11.54 1.38 25.18
CA SER A 71 12.69 1.53 26.09
C SER A 71 12.37 1.50 27.59
N ASN A 72 11.11 1.73 27.98
CA ASN A 72 10.73 1.80 29.40
C ASN A 72 9.94 0.55 29.84
N GLY A 73 10.55 -0.63 29.69
CA GLY A 73 10.07 -1.85 30.32
C GLY A 73 10.44 -3.18 29.65
N TRP A 74 11.01 -3.14 28.43
CA TRP A 74 11.21 -4.30 27.56
C TRP A 74 12.67 -4.80 27.54
N ASN A 75 13.65 -3.90 27.41
CA ASN A 75 15.06 -4.30 27.26
C ASN A 75 15.83 -4.25 28.58
N ARG A 76 16.01 -5.40 29.27
CA ARG A 76 16.99 -5.51 30.38
C ARG A 76 18.37 -5.94 29.88
N THR A 77 18.44 -6.52 28.68
CA THR A 77 19.66 -7.02 28.04
C THR A 77 19.90 -6.38 26.66
N MET A 78 21.09 -6.60 26.09
CA MET A 78 21.45 -6.06 24.76
C MET A 78 20.83 -6.82 23.57
N ASP A 79 20.18 -7.98 23.78
CA ASP A 79 19.58 -8.79 22.71
C ASP A 79 18.32 -9.53 23.21
N PRO A 80 17.24 -8.81 23.54
CA PRO A 80 16.03 -9.41 24.07
C PRO A 80 15.30 -10.20 22.96
N GLU A 81 14.88 -11.43 23.25
CA GLU A 81 14.34 -12.31 22.21
C GLU A 81 12.87 -12.04 21.84
N GLU A 82 12.18 -11.20 22.61
CA GLU A 82 10.84 -10.72 22.32
C GLU A 82 10.72 -10.01 20.97
N GLN A 83 11.76 -9.27 20.53
CA GLN A 83 11.79 -8.66 19.20
C GLN A 83 11.72 -9.70 18.07
N TYR A 84 12.30 -10.89 18.29
CA TYR A 84 12.24 -11.99 17.33
C TYR A 84 10.95 -12.79 17.43
N LEU A 85 10.30 -12.83 18.60
CA LEU A 85 8.91 -13.29 18.70
C LEU A 85 8.02 -12.42 17.81
N ALA A 86 8.18 -11.09 17.86
CA ALA A 86 7.34 -10.18 17.10
C ALA A 86 7.63 -10.30 15.60
N LEU A 87 8.90 -10.47 15.22
CA LEU A 87 9.27 -10.81 13.84
C LEU A 87 8.63 -12.13 13.38
N SER A 88 8.59 -13.13 14.25
CA SER A 88 7.98 -14.44 13.95
C SER A 88 6.48 -14.30 13.72
N GLU A 89 5.78 -13.49 14.51
CA GLU A 89 4.35 -13.21 14.31
C GLU A 89 4.09 -12.51 12.97
N ILE A 90 4.91 -11.52 12.60
CA ILE A 90 4.84 -10.85 11.30
C ILE A 90 4.96 -11.88 10.19
N ILE A 91 6.00 -12.73 10.23
CA ILE A 91 6.27 -13.76 9.22
C ILE A 91 5.10 -14.76 9.10
N VAL A 92 4.64 -15.30 10.22
CA VAL A 92 3.60 -16.34 10.27
C VAL A 92 2.24 -15.82 9.82
N CYS A 93 1.93 -14.55 10.13
CA CYS A 93 0.66 -13.93 9.76
C CYS A 93 0.66 -13.34 8.34
N GLY A 94 1.70 -13.57 7.53
CA GLY A 94 1.77 -13.11 6.14
C GLY A 94 2.21 -11.66 5.98
N GLY A 95 2.81 -11.06 7.01
CA GLY A 95 3.45 -9.76 6.95
C GLY A 95 4.76 -9.79 6.15
N ARG A 96 5.10 -8.63 5.57
CA ARG A 96 6.36 -8.41 4.88
C ARG A 96 7.46 -8.23 5.91
N ILE A 97 8.56 -8.94 5.67
CA ILE A 97 9.75 -8.83 6.49
C ILE A 97 10.35 -7.43 6.32
N PRO A 98 10.63 -6.68 7.40
CA PRO A 98 11.21 -5.36 7.31
C PRO A 98 12.60 -5.36 6.66
N VAL A 99 12.86 -4.38 5.79
CA VAL A 99 14.18 -4.19 5.16
C VAL A 99 15.05 -3.32 6.07
N VAL A 100 16.19 -3.85 6.52
CA VAL A 100 17.11 -3.23 7.49
C VAL A 100 17.90 -2.02 6.94
N SER A 101 17.66 -1.60 5.69
CA SER A 101 18.44 -0.53 5.07
C SER A 101 18.27 0.80 5.83
N GLY A 102 19.27 1.15 6.66
CA GLY A 102 19.34 2.44 7.36
C GLY A 102 19.11 2.42 8.87
N LEU A 103 18.88 1.26 9.49
CA LEU A 103 18.75 1.16 10.96
C LEU A 103 20.12 1.24 11.65
N ASN A 104 20.17 1.82 12.85
CA ASN A 104 21.37 1.79 13.69
C ASN A 104 21.68 0.31 14.00
N ARG A 105 22.86 -0.17 13.59
CA ARG A 105 23.31 -1.55 13.80
C ARG A 105 23.42 -1.94 15.28
N ASP A 106 23.27 -0.97 16.17
CA ASP A 106 23.34 -1.13 17.63
C ASP A 106 21.97 -1.50 18.27
N SER A 107 20.91 -1.66 17.46
CA SER A 107 19.53 -1.87 17.95
C SER A 107 19.03 -3.33 18.00
N PHE A 108 19.77 -4.28 17.42
CA PHE A 108 19.49 -5.72 17.46
C PHE A 108 20.75 -6.53 17.11
N ASN A 109 20.72 -7.84 17.35
CA ASN A 109 21.79 -8.74 16.93
C ASN A 109 21.66 -9.09 15.44
N GLU A 110 22.52 -8.51 14.60
CA GLU A 110 22.51 -8.69 13.14
C GLU A 110 22.59 -10.18 12.74
N THR A 111 23.38 -10.98 13.47
CA THR A 111 23.52 -12.41 13.17
C THR A 111 22.19 -13.14 13.40
N HIS A 112 21.55 -12.87 14.53
CA HIS A 112 20.30 -13.52 14.92
C HIS A 112 19.15 -13.08 14.02
N PHE A 113 19.05 -11.78 13.68
CA PHE A 113 18.08 -11.31 12.69
C PHE A 113 18.27 -12.01 11.34
N MET A 114 19.50 -12.06 10.82
CA MET A 114 19.81 -12.69 9.53
C MET A 114 19.48 -14.19 9.49
N GLN A 115 19.49 -14.89 10.62
CA GLN A 115 19.02 -16.28 10.71
C GLN A 115 17.53 -16.42 10.37
N PHE A 116 16.67 -15.55 10.91
CA PHE A 116 15.24 -15.52 10.55
C PHE A 116 15.03 -15.16 9.09
N ILE A 117 15.80 -14.19 8.58
CA ILE A 117 15.73 -13.80 7.16
C ILE A 117 16.08 -14.99 6.27
N ARG A 118 17.15 -15.72 6.60
CA ARG A 118 17.58 -16.90 5.86
C ARG A 118 16.52 -18.01 5.90
N LEU A 119 15.90 -18.26 7.05
CA LEU A 119 14.81 -19.23 7.20
C LEU A 119 13.67 -18.97 6.21
N VAL A 120 13.21 -17.72 6.13
CA VAL A 120 12.09 -17.36 5.23
C VAL A 120 12.53 -17.33 3.76
N GLN A 121 13.72 -16.82 3.46
CA GLN A 121 14.23 -16.73 2.09
C GLN A 121 14.54 -18.08 1.46
N GLU A 122 15.07 -19.03 2.24
CA GLU A 122 15.40 -20.37 1.75
C GLU A 122 14.18 -21.29 1.68
N ASN A 123 13.09 -20.99 2.42
CA ASN A 123 11.89 -21.81 2.51
C ASN A 123 10.58 -21.01 2.34
N PRO A 124 10.44 -20.25 1.24
CA PRO A 124 9.26 -19.42 0.97
C PRO A 124 7.94 -20.20 0.97
N HIS A 125 7.97 -21.47 0.57
CA HIS A 125 6.82 -22.37 0.46
C HIS A 125 6.18 -22.70 1.81
N LEU A 126 6.88 -22.46 2.93
CA LEU A 126 6.36 -22.66 4.27
C LEU A 126 5.40 -21.55 4.69
N PHE A 127 5.53 -20.35 4.12
CA PHE A 127 4.88 -19.15 4.64
C PHE A 127 3.82 -18.61 3.66
N GLY A 128 2.92 -17.75 4.14
CA GLY A 128 1.88 -17.11 3.31
C GLY A 128 0.84 -18.07 2.72
N GLN A 129 0.70 -19.23 3.35
CA GLN A 129 -0.20 -20.27 2.89
C GLN A 129 -1.64 -20.02 3.37
N GLY A 130 -2.60 -20.65 2.70
CA GLY A 130 -4.01 -20.58 3.12
C GLY A 130 -4.21 -21.17 4.51
N GLN A 131 -5.02 -20.48 5.32
CA GLN A 131 -5.38 -20.95 6.66
C GLN A 131 -6.09 -22.32 6.58
N PHE A 132 -5.83 -23.19 7.55
CA PHE A 132 -6.30 -24.59 7.54
C PHE A 132 -6.73 -25.10 8.93
N GLY A 133 -7.43 -24.25 9.69
CA GLY A 133 -8.05 -24.63 10.96
C GLY A 133 -9.40 -25.34 10.78
N GLU A 134 -9.76 -26.21 11.73
CA GLU A 134 -11.10 -26.83 11.77
C GLU A 134 -12.15 -25.94 12.49
N ILE A 135 -11.70 -24.89 13.17
CA ILE A 135 -12.51 -23.93 13.92
C ILE A 135 -12.33 -22.54 13.29
N ALA A 136 -13.39 -21.72 13.23
CA ALA A 136 -13.29 -20.30 12.92
C ALA A 136 -13.65 -19.44 14.13
N LEU A 137 -12.89 -18.38 14.41
CA LEU A 137 -13.22 -17.31 15.35
C LEU A 137 -13.71 -16.09 14.57
N ILE A 138 -14.91 -15.59 14.88
CA ILE A 138 -15.48 -14.45 14.17
C ILE A 138 -14.99 -13.13 14.78
N TYR A 139 -14.51 -12.23 13.92
CA TYR A 139 -14.27 -10.83 14.22
C TYR A 139 -15.39 -9.98 13.61
N SER A 140 -16.27 -9.40 14.45
CA SER A 140 -17.32 -8.48 13.99
C SER A 140 -16.79 -7.05 13.98
N VAL A 141 -16.67 -6.47 12.79
CA VAL A 141 -16.28 -5.06 12.61
C VAL A 141 -17.33 -4.16 13.25
N ALA A 142 -18.61 -4.47 13.08
CA ALA A 142 -19.71 -3.70 13.67
C ALA A 142 -19.61 -3.66 15.21
N THR A 143 -19.27 -4.78 15.87
CA THR A 143 -19.07 -4.75 17.32
C THR A 143 -17.81 -3.96 17.68
N ALA A 144 -16.71 -4.17 16.94
CA ALA A 144 -15.42 -3.54 17.22
C ALA A 144 -15.46 -2.01 17.12
N ILE A 145 -16.18 -1.44 16.16
CA ILE A 145 -16.31 0.02 16.01
C ILE A 145 -17.26 0.66 17.03
N ASN A 146 -18.13 -0.12 17.66
CA ASN A 146 -19.13 0.35 18.63
C ASN A 146 -18.80 -0.03 20.09
N VAL A 147 -17.58 -0.51 20.38
CA VAL A 147 -17.20 -0.99 21.74
C VAL A 147 -17.51 0.05 22.82
N ASP A 148 -17.12 1.31 22.59
CA ASP A 148 -17.32 2.39 23.54
C ASP A 148 -18.79 2.79 23.68
N ASP A 149 -19.50 2.94 22.55
CA ASP A 149 -20.92 3.32 22.51
C ASP A 149 -21.84 2.26 23.15
N LEU A 150 -21.46 0.98 23.05
CA LEU A 150 -22.16 -0.13 23.69
C LEU A 150 -21.85 -0.29 25.19
N GLY A 151 -20.85 0.44 25.71
CA GLY A 151 -20.42 0.32 27.10
C GLY A 151 -19.88 -1.07 27.45
N LEU A 152 -19.27 -1.77 26.50
CA LEU A 152 -18.75 -3.13 26.73
C LEU A 152 -17.58 -3.09 27.74
N PRO A 153 -17.49 -4.05 28.67
CA PRO A 153 -16.40 -4.09 29.64
C PRO A 153 -15.04 -4.19 28.95
N SER A 154 -14.19 -3.19 29.17
CA SER A 154 -12.85 -3.12 28.62
C SER A 154 -11.82 -3.05 29.75
N VAL A 155 -11.07 -4.14 29.91
CA VAL A 155 -9.90 -4.29 30.77
C VAL A 155 -8.73 -3.46 30.24
N PHE A 156 -8.64 -3.32 28.92
CA PHE A 156 -7.70 -2.43 28.21
C PHE A 156 -8.51 -1.38 27.44
N GLU A 157 -8.22 -0.09 27.60
CA GLU A 157 -9.00 1.00 26.97
C GLU A 157 -9.11 0.82 25.44
N GLY A 158 -10.32 0.95 24.88
CA GLY A 158 -10.59 0.84 23.44
C GLY A 158 -10.39 -0.57 22.83
N SER A 159 -10.39 -1.63 23.63
CA SER A 159 -10.08 -3.00 23.20
C SER A 159 -11.33 -3.88 23.06
N TYR A 160 -11.38 -4.72 22.00
CA TYR A 160 -12.41 -5.74 21.87
C TYR A 160 -12.04 -7.01 22.65
N ASP A 161 -11.98 -6.88 23.98
CA ASP A 161 -11.39 -7.87 24.90
C ASP A 161 -11.97 -9.28 24.81
N SER A 162 -13.26 -9.38 24.53
CA SER A 162 -13.92 -10.69 24.40
C SER A 162 -13.41 -11.48 23.20
N TYR A 163 -13.12 -10.82 22.07
CA TYR A 163 -12.49 -11.44 20.90
C TYR A 163 -11.05 -11.87 21.23
N GLU A 164 -10.25 -10.97 21.81
CA GLU A 164 -8.86 -11.28 22.17
C GLU A 164 -8.76 -12.40 23.24
N GLY A 165 -9.63 -12.40 24.24
CA GLY A 165 -9.69 -13.46 25.24
C GLY A 165 -10.05 -14.83 24.63
N ALA A 166 -10.99 -14.86 23.69
CA ALA A 166 -11.34 -16.09 22.96
C ALA A 166 -10.21 -16.56 22.05
N TYR A 167 -9.47 -15.64 21.43
CA TYR A 167 -8.25 -15.94 20.69
C TYR A 167 -7.26 -16.71 21.57
N TYR A 168 -6.95 -16.21 22.77
CA TYR A 168 -6.04 -16.90 23.67
C TYR A 168 -6.60 -18.22 24.18
N LEU A 169 -7.89 -18.33 24.50
CA LEU A 169 -8.48 -19.59 24.94
C LEU A 169 -8.28 -20.71 23.90
N LEU A 170 -8.43 -20.39 22.62
CA LEU A 170 -8.20 -21.33 21.52
C LEU A 170 -6.70 -21.64 21.35
N ALA A 171 -5.86 -20.61 21.26
CA ALA A 171 -4.42 -20.74 21.05
C ALA A 171 -3.74 -21.51 22.20
N ASP A 172 -4.03 -21.11 23.45
CA ASP A 172 -3.49 -21.75 24.65
C ASP A 172 -4.07 -23.16 24.88
N SER A 173 -5.16 -23.52 24.19
CA SER A 173 -5.71 -24.88 24.15
C SER A 173 -5.12 -25.77 23.07
N HIS A 174 -4.13 -25.27 22.32
CA HIS A 174 -3.53 -25.94 21.15
C HIS A 174 -4.58 -26.35 20.12
N ARG A 175 -5.62 -25.54 19.97
CA ARG A 175 -6.57 -25.65 18.87
C ARG A 175 -6.06 -24.82 17.71
N THR A 176 -6.05 -25.41 16.52
CA THR A 176 -5.78 -24.63 15.32
C THR A 176 -7.10 -24.07 14.84
N PHE A 177 -7.15 -22.78 14.59
CA PHE A 177 -8.36 -22.05 14.23
C PHE A 177 -8.00 -20.95 13.26
N ASP A 178 -8.96 -20.55 12.44
CA ASP A 178 -8.86 -19.44 11.51
C ASP A 178 -9.66 -18.24 12.04
N ILE A 179 -9.34 -17.04 11.57
CA ILE A 179 -10.17 -15.85 11.82
C ILE A 179 -11.03 -15.58 10.60
N ILE A 180 -12.26 -15.15 10.81
CA ILE A 180 -13.20 -14.76 9.76
C ILE A 180 -13.81 -13.41 10.12
N VAL A 181 -13.69 -12.44 9.23
CA VAL A 181 -14.22 -11.08 9.42
C VAL A 181 -15.66 -10.99 8.94
N PHE A 182 -16.52 -10.44 9.79
CA PHE A 182 -17.87 -10.00 9.46
C PHE A 182 -17.86 -8.46 9.40
N GLY A 183 -18.10 -7.92 8.20
CA GLY A 183 -18.17 -6.50 7.94
C GLY A 183 -19.35 -5.78 8.61
N ASP A 184 -19.41 -4.46 8.47
CA ASP A 184 -20.49 -3.62 9.01
C ASP A 184 -21.52 -3.20 7.94
N ASP A 185 -21.39 -3.70 6.71
CA ASP A 185 -22.18 -3.35 5.52
C ASP A 185 -22.24 -1.82 5.23
N ASN A 186 -21.31 -1.05 5.82
CA ASN A 186 -21.22 0.41 5.67
C ASN A 186 -19.82 0.84 5.22
N TRP A 187 -18.83 0.69 6.09
CA TRP A 187 -17.43 1.06 5.81
C TRP A 187 -16.58 -0.15 5.39
N VAL A 188 -16.89 -1.32 5.93
CA VAL A 188 -16.28 -2.62 5.63
C VAL A 188 -17.35 -3.55 5.11
N ASN A 189 -17.55 -3.58 3.80
CA ASN A 189 -18.58 -4.40 3.14
C ASN A 189 -18.00 -5.77 2.74
N ILE A 190 -17.53 -6.54 3.73
CA ILE A 190 -16.92 -7.87 3.53
C ILE A 190 -17.61 -8.86 4.47
N THR A 191 -18.46 -9.72 3.93
CA THR A 191 -19.11 -10.82 4.66
C THR A 191 -18.79 -12.14 3.94
N PRO A 192 -18.39 -13.22 4.64
CA PRO A 192 -18.04 -14.48 4.01
C PRO A 192 -19.26 -15.15 3.38
N SER A 193 -18.99 -15.99 2.38
CA SER A 193 -20.01 -16.88 1.79
C SER A 193 -20.27 -18.11 2.68
N LEU A 194 -21.44 -18.73 2.51
CA LEU A 194 -21.79 -19.98 3.19
C LEU A 194 -20.76 -21.09 2.90
N SER A 195 -20.25 -21.17 1.68
CA SER A 195 -19.24 -22.19 1.32
C SER A 195 -17.92 -22.00 2.04
N GLN A 196 -17.56 -20.77 2.43
CA GLN A 196 -16.41 -20.51 3.29
C GLN A 196 -16.68 -20.98 4.72
N LEU A 197 -17.85 -20.69 5.29
CA LEU A 197 -18.21 -21.13 6.65
C LEU A 197 -18.30 -22.67 6.77
N LEU A 198 -18.79 -23.35 5.73
CA LEU A 198 -18.92 -24.81 5.71
C LEU A 198 -17.57 -25.57 5.70
N LYS A 199 -16.44 -24.87 5.53
CA LYS A 199 -15.10 -25.47 5.72
C LYS A 199 -14.81 -25.78 7.19
N TYR A 200 -15.48 -25.08 8.10
CA TYR A 200 -15.25 -25.17 9.54
C TYR A 200 -16.26 -26.11 10.21
N LYS A 201 -15.76 -26.97 11.09
CA LYS A 201 -16.60 -27.83 11.92
C LYS A 201 -17.34 -27.04 13.00
N ALA A 202 -16.69 -25.99 13.51
CA ALA A 202 -17.28 -25.09 14.50
C ALA A 202 -16.90 -23.63 14.25
N ILE A 203 -17.81 -22.73 14.58
CA ILE A 203 -17.62 -21.28 14.58
C ILE A 203 -17.76 -20.78 16.01
N VAL A 204 -16.81 -19.99 16.48
CA VAL A 204 -16.80 -19.36 17.81
C VAL A 204 -17.21 -17.90 17.67
N LEU A 205 -18.25 -17.53 18.41
CA LEU A 205 -18.71 -16.16 18.57
C LEU A 205 -18.43 -15.75 20.02
N SER A 206 -17.57 -14.76 20.25
CA SER A 206 -17.26 -14.27 21.59
C SER A 206 -17.74 -12.83 21.74
N ASN A 207 -18.80 -12.65 22.54
CA ASN A 207 -19.49 -11.37 22.74
C ASN A 207 -19.70 -10.59 21.42
N VAL A 208 -20.20 -11.29 20.39
CA VAL A 208 -20.48 -10.71 19.07
C VAL A 208 -21.86 -10.07 19.12
N VAL A 209 -21.92 -8.89 19.72
CA VAL A 209 -23.14 -8.18 20.07
C VAL A 209 -23.83 -7.58 18.83
N CYS A 210 -23.07 -6.98 17.92
CA CYS A 210 -23.57 -6.37 16.69
C CYS A 210 -23.40 -7.30 15.48
N LEU A 211 -24.52 -7.57 14.80
CA LEU A 211 -24.60 -8.32 13.55
C LEU A 211 -25.70 -7.75 12.64
N THR A 212 -25.48 -7.81 11.33
CA THR A 212 -26.51 -7.50 10.32
C THR A 212 -27.50 -8.66 10.21
N ASP A 213 -28.71 -8.40 9.70
CA ASP A 213 -29.69 -9.48 9.50
C ASP A 213 -29.25 -10.50 8.44
N SER A 214 -28.47 -10.07 7.44
CA SER A 214 -27.89 -10.95 6.42
C SER A 214 -26.86 -11.93 7.04
N GLN A 215 -26.05 -11.45 7.99
CA GLN A 215 -25.10 -12.28 8.73
C GLN A 215 -25.81 -13.29 9.65
N ILE A 216 -26.92 -12.90 10.29
CA ILE A 216 -27.74 -13.83 11.09
C ILE A 216 -28.30 -14.95 10.20
N GLU A 217 -28.81 -14.61 9.03
CA GLU A 217 -29.34 -15.59 8.09
C GLU A 217 -28.25 -16.55 7.57
N LEU A 218 -27.05 -16.03 7.30
CA LEU A 218 -25.88 -16.83 6.96
C LEU A 218 -25.52 -17.85 8.06
N LEU A 219 -25.54 -17.43 9.34
CA LEU A 219 -25.26 -18.31 10.49
C LEU A 219 -26.34 -19.40 10.65
N LYS A 220 -27.62 -19.06 10.41
CA LYS A 220 -28.72 -20.04 10.39
C LYS A 220 -28.52 -21.09 9.31
N GLN A 221 -28.16 -20.67 8.09
CA GLN A 221 -27.88 -21.59 6.99
C GLN A 221 -26.69 -22.51 7.28
N TYR A 222 -25.65 -22.00 7.96
CA TYR A 222 -24.53 -22.83 8.43
C TYR A 222 -25.00 -23.92 9.41
N LEU A 223 -25.84 -23.57 10.38
CA LEU A 223 -26.44 -24.53 11.32
C LEU A 223 -27.33 -25.57 10.61
N GLU A 224 -28.17 -25.15 9.66
CA GLU A 224 -29.02 -26.08 8.89
C GLU A 224 -28.24 -27.17 8.16
N ARG A 225 -27.00 -26.88 7.77
CA ARG A 225 -26.08 -27.81 7.10
C ARG A 225 -25.26 -28.68 8.06
N GLY A 226 -25.50 -28.59 9.37
CA GLY A 226 -24.83 -29.41 10.39
C GLY A 226 -23.63 -28.74 11.06
N GLY A 227 -23.46 -27.43 10.86
CA GLY A 227 -22.42 -26.65 11.54
C GLY A 227 -22.63 -26.57 13.05
N ILE A 228 -21.57 -26.25 13.79
CA ILE A 228 -21.60 -26.02 15.24
C ILE A 228 -21.28 -24.56 15.51
N ILE A 229 -22.14 -23.84 16.24
CA ILE A 229 -21.83 -22.51 16.75
C ILE A 229 -21.55 -22.61 18.25
N ILE A 230 -20.43 -22.06 18.68
CA ILE A 230 -20.04 -21.95 20.09
C ILE A 230 -20.11 -20.46 20.45
N GLY A 231 -21.13 -20.07 21.19
CA GLY A 231 -21.30 -18.68 21.64
C GLY A 231 -20.83 -18.50 23.08
N ILE A 232 -19.90 -17.57 23.30
CA ILE A 232 -19.40 -17.18 24.62
C ILE A 232 -19.93 -15.78 24.93
N GLY A 233 -20.71 -15.63 25.99
CA GLY A 233 -21.32 -14.34 26.36
C GLY A 233 -22.55 -13.97 25.51
N GLU A 234 -22.74 -12.66 25.26
CA GLU A 234 -23.91 -12.13 24.57
C GLU A 234 -23.72 -12.06 23.04
N ILE A 235 -24.68 -12.59 22.29
CA ILE A 235 -24.58 -12.70 20.83
C ILE A 235 -25.83 -12.10 20.18
N ALA A 236 -25.62 -11.30 19.13
CA ALA A 236 -26.65 -10.81 18.21
C ALA A 236 -27.77 -9.93 18.80
N THR A 237 -27.52 -9.25 19.93
CA THR A 237 -28.52 -8.40 20.60
C THR A 237 -28.66 -7.00 19.99
N HIS A 238 -27.75 -6.60 19.10
CA HIS A 238 -27.74 -5.29 18.43
C HIS A 238 -27.58 -5.42 16.90
N ASN A 239 -28.03 -4.42 16.15
CA ASN A 239 -27.79 -4.32 14.70
C ASN A 239 -26.37 -3.77 14.39
N GLU A 240 -26.05 -3.59 13.12
CA GLU A 240 -24.74 -3.11 12.65
C GLU A 240 -24.39 -1.68 13.07
N LYS A 241 -25.39 -0.91 13.52
CA LYS A 241 -25.24 0.47 13.99
C LYS A 241 -25.12 0.58 15.52
N GLY A 242 -25.05 -0.56 16.22
CA GLY A 242 -25.04 -0.58 17.68
C GLY A 242 -26.40 -0.32 18.32
N GLU A 243 -27.51 -0.43 17.58
CA GLU A 243 -28.86 -0.23 18.14
C GLU A 243 -29.45 -1.56 18.66
N PRO A 244 -30.08 -1.59 19.86
CA PRO A 244 -30.68 -2.81 20.40
C PRO A 244 -31.80 -3.37 19.52
N VAL A 245 -31.84 -4.69 19.33
CA VAL A 245 -32.86 -5.39 18.54
C VAL A 245 -33.28 -6.71 19.21
N ASP A 246 -34.58 -7.02 19.19
CA ASP A 246 -35.09 -8.31 19.68
C ASP A 246 -35.05 -9.35 18.55
N ARG A 247 -34.19 -10.36 18.69
CA ARG A 247 -34.01 -11.43 17.71
C ARG A 247 -34.17 -12.80 18.38
N GLU A 248 -34.94 -13.69 17.76
CA GLU A 248 -35.07 -15.09 18.20
C GLU A 248 -33.70 -15.79 18.28
N PHE A 249 -32.81 -15.50 17.33
CA PHE A 249 -31.47 -16.09 17.28
C PHE A 249 -30.64 -15.83 18.54
N ALA A 250 -30.76 -14.64 19.14
CA ALA A 250 -30.05 -14.28 20.37
C ALA A 250 -30.49 -15.14 21.58
N ARG A 251 -31.72 -15.68 21.56
CA ARG A 251 -32.30 -16.45 22.67
C ARG A 251 -31.68 -17.84 22.83
N TYR A 252 -30.99 -18.37 21.82
CA TYR A 252 -30.25 -19.63 21.91
C TYR A 252 -28.96 -19.51 22.76
N PHE A 253 -28.53 -18.31 23.10
CA PHE A 253 -27.30 -18.07 23.87
C PHE A 253 -27.59 -17.90 25.37
N ASP A 254 -28.29 -18.89 25.96
CA ASP A 254 -28.79 -18.92 27.34
C ASP A 254 -27.90 -19.68 28.36
N GLY A 255 -26.76 -20.22 27.92
CA GLY A 255 -25.88 -21.13 28.68
C GLY A 255 -26.16 -22.62 28.47
N GLY A 256 -27.13 -22.98 27.62
CA GLY A 256 -27.48 -24.36 27.25
C GLY A 256 -26.89 -24.83 25.92
N VAL A 257 -27.29 -26.03 25.51
CA VAL A 257 -27.00 -26.58 24.18
C VAL A 257 -28.32 -26.78 23.43
N HIS A 258 -28.40 -26.19 22.24
CA HIS A 258 -29.60 -26.17 21.41
C HIS A 258 -29.32 -26.78 20.04
N THR A 259 -30.37 -27.26 19.40
CA THR A 259 -30.33 -27.76 18.02
C THR A 259 -31.06 -26.79 17.11
N TYR A 260 -30.45 -26.46 15.96
CA TYR A 260 -31.08 -25.67 14.91
C TYR A 260 -30.85 -26.37 13.57
N GLY A 261 -31.93 -26.81 12.91
CA GLY A 261 -31.81 -27.69 11.75
C GLY A 261 -31.03 -28.97 12.08
N LYS A 262 -29.91 -29.22 11.38
CA LYS A 262 -29.01 -30.37 11.63
C LYS A 262 -27.82 -30.01 12.53
N GLY A 263 -27.67 -28.74 12.88
CA GLY A 263 -26.52 -28.20 13.59
C GLY A 263 -26.76 -28.03 15.09
N LEU A 264 -25.73 -27.54 15.76
CA LEU A 264 -25.71 -27.38 17.22
C LEU A 264 -25.29 -25.96 17.58
N ILE A 265 -25.97 -25.37 18.57
CA ILE A 265 -25.57 -24.14 19.25
C ILE A 265 -25.14 -24.52 20.66
N VAL A 266 -23.90 -24.23 21.03
CA VAL A 266 -23.34 -24.44 22.37
C VAL A 266 -23.13 -23.07 22.99
N SER A 267 -23.97 -22.72 23.97
CA SER A 267 -23.87 -21.45 24.69
C SER A 267 -23.06 -21.62 25.97
N ILE A 268 -22.04 -20.78 26.15
CA ILE A 268 -21.12 -20.78 27.28
C ILE A 268 -21.28 -19.46 28.03
N ARG A 269 -21.68 -19.55 29.31
CA ARG A 269 -21.85 -18.37 30.21
C ARG A 269 -20.94 -18.43 31.44
N ASP A 270 -20.37 -19.59 31.74
CA ASP A 270 -19.49 -19.86 32.88
C ASP A 270 -18.00 -19.67 32.58
N VAL A 271 -17.65 -19.31 31.34
CA VAL A 271 -16.30 -18.93 30.93
C VAL A 271 -16.29 -17.46 30.56
N SER A 272 -15.50 -16.67 31.26
CA SER A 272 -15.29 -15.25 30.98
C SER A 272 -14.00 -15.06 30.17
N THR A 273 -14.14 -14.63 28.91
CA THR A 273 -13.00 -14.36 28.01
C THR A 273 -12.20 -13.15 28.45
N SER A 274 -12.87 -12.11 28.96
CA SER A 274 -12.20 -10.90 29.46
C SER A 274 -11.44 -11.16 30.77
N ASP A 275 -12.00 -11.98 31.68
CA ASP A 275 -11.26 -12.38 32.89
C ASP A 275 -10.08 -13.28 32.53
N TYR A 276 -10.25 -14.20 31.59
CA TYR A 276 -9.15 -15.02 31.11
C TYR A 276 -8.02 -14.16 30.53
N LEU A 277 -8.35 -13.21 29.66
CA LEU A 277 -7.40 -12.25 29.09
C LEU A 277 -6.62 -11.52 30.19
N LEU A 278 -7.32 -10.97 31.18
CA LEU A 278 -6.71 -10.26 32.30
C LEU A 278 -5.80 -11.14 33.15
N LEU A 279 -6.31 -12.28 33.63
CA LEU A 279 -5.61 -13.19 34.54
C LEU A 279 -4.41 -13.84 33.86
N ARG A 280 -4.56 -14.25 32.58
CA ARG A 280 -3.48 -14.80 31.76
C ARG A 280 -2.33 -13.82 31.63
N THR A 281 -2.64 -12.55 31.34
CA THR A 281 -1.64 -11.47 31.17
C THR A 281 -0.87 -11.20 32.47
N ARG A 282 -1.51 -11.43 33.63
CA ARG A 282 -0.92 -11.27 34.97
C ARG A 282 -0.16 -12.50 35.49
N TYR A 283 -0.07 -13.59 34.71
CA TYR A 283 0.43 -14.89 35.20
C TYR A 283 -0.33 -15.40 36.44
N ASP A 284 -1.60 -15.02 36.59
CA ASP A 284 -2.40 -15.46 37.73
C ASP A 284 -2.76 -16.95 37.59
N PRO A 285 -2.54 -17.78 38.62
CA PRO A 285 -2.83 -19.22 38.56
C PRO A 285 -4.32 -19.52 38.30
N ASN A 286 -5.24 -18.60 38.59
CA ASN A 286 -6.66 -18.76 38.31
C ASN A 286 -6.98 -18.76 36.81
N ALA A 287 -6.10 -18.24 35.94
CA ALA A 287 -6.28 -18.36 34.50
C ALA A 287 -6.36 -19.84 34.05
N LYS A 288 -5.66 -20.73 34.77
CA LYS A 288 -5.62 -22.16 34.45
C LYS A 288 -6.99 -22.83 34.59
N SER A 289 -7.77 -22.48 35.61
CA SER A 289 -9.10 -23.08 35.82
C SER A 289 -10.07 -22.69 34.70
N ILE A 290 -10.01 -21.43 34.25
CA ILE A 290 -10.82 -20.94 33.11
C ILE A 290 -10.44 -21.68 31.82
N LEU A 291 -9.14 -21.81 31.55
CA LEU A 291 -8.65 -22.56 30.38
C LEU A 291 -9.07 -24.04 30.40
N GLU A 292 -8.98 -24.69 31.57
CA GLU A 292 -9.39 -26.10 31.72
C GLU A 292 -10.91 -26.28 31.58
N ALA A 293 -11.71 -25.35 32.10
CA ALA A 293 -13.16 -25.35 31.91
C ALA A 293 -13.52 -25.23 30.42
N PHE A 294 -12.91 -24.26 29.72
CA PHE A 294 -13.08 -24.09 28.28
C PHE A 294 -12.68 -25.35 27.49
N ARG A 295 -11.49 -25.91 27.76
CA ARG A 295 -11.01 -27.14 27.11
C ARG A 295 -11.98 -28.31 27.28
N LYS A 296 -12.50 -28.50 28.49
CA LYS A 296 -13.46 -29.58 28.80
C LYS A 296 -14.75 -29.44 27.99
N ILE A 297 -15.25 -28.22 27.81
CA ILE A 297 -16.43 -27.96 26.99
C ILE A 297 -16.12 -28.22 25.51
N LEU A 298 -15.02 -27.65 25.00
CA LEU A 298 -14.67 -27.73 23.59
C LEU A 298 -14.32 -29.16 23.14
N ASP A 299 -13.58 -29.92 23.97
CA ASP A 299 -13.20 -31.33 23.71
C ASP A 299 -14.43 -32.25 23.51
N LYS A 300 -15.61 -31.87 24.04
CA LYS A 300 -16.86 -32.64 23.88
C LYS A 300 -17.47 -32.52 22.47
N TYR A 301 -17.27 -31.39 21.81
CA TYR A 301 -17.94 -31.06 20.55
C TYR A 301 -16.99 -31.03 19.35
N VAL A 302 -15.71 -30.70 19.57
CA VAL A 302 -14.70 -30.60 18.52
C VAL A 302 -13.45 -31.43 18.90
N PRO A 303 -13.25 -32.62 18.28
CA PRO A 303 -12.09 -33.47 18.53
C PRO A 303 -10.77 -32.76 18.26
N ARG A 304 -9.71 -33.13 18.99
CA ARG A 304 -8.37 -32.55 18.81
C ARG A 304 -7.70 -33.07 17.54
N GLU A 305 -7.24 -32.15 16.71
CA GLU A 305 -6.45 -32.44 15.50
C GLU A 305 -4.93 -32.48 15.76
N VAL A 306 -4.48 -31.84 16.84
CA VAL A 306 -3.09 -31.82 17.31
C VAL A 306 -3.04 -32.31 18.76
N GLN A 307 -2.05 -33.15 19.05
CA GLN A 307 -1.72 -33.62 20.40
C GLN A 307 -0.23 -33.39 20.65
N THR A 308 0.08 -32.70 21.73
CA THR A 308 1.45 -32.31 22.05
C THR A 308 1.64 -32.10 23.56
N ASN A 309 2.89 -32.12 24.00
CA ASN A 309 3.31 -31.75 25.35
C ASN A 309 3.92 -30.34 25.41
N LEU A 310 3.66 -29.49 24.42
CA LEU A 310 4.01 -28.07 24.46
C LEU A 310 3.34 -27.35 25.65
N PRO A 311 3.97 -26.30 26.20
CA PRO A 311 3.30 -25.39 27.14
C PRO A 311 2.17 -24.62 26.44
N SER A 312 1.18 -24.14 27.20
CA SER A 312 0.03 -23.40 26.64
C SER A 312 0.45 -22.16 25.85
N ARG A 313 1.55 -21.51 26.24
CA ARG A 313 2.07 -20.30 25.59
C ARG A 313 2.85 -20.58 24.29
N ALA A 314 3.01 -21.83 23.86
CA ALA A 314 3.50 -22.13 22.53
C ALA A 314 2.31 -22.26 21.57
N HIS A 315 2.10 -21.22 20.75
CA HIS A 315 0.96 -21.13 19.84
C HIS A 315 1.23 -21.88 18.55
N ILE A 316 0.22 -22.61 18.05
CA ILE A 316 0.32 -23.48 16.89
C ILE A 316 -0.58 -22.94 15.78
N TYR A 317 0.03 -22.58 14.67
CA TYR A 317 -0.63 -22.13 13.45
C TYR A 317 -0.57 -23.23 12.41
N ARG A 318 -1.66 -23.46 11.69
CA ARG A 318 -1.79 -24.56 10.73
C ARG A 318 -2.23 -24.05 9.37
N PHE A 319 -1.53 -24.50 8.34
CA PHE A 319 -1.76 -24.08 6.97
C PHE A 319 -1.71 -25.28 6.01
N PHE A 320 -2.25 -25.10 4.82
CA PHE A 320 -2.17 -26.10 3.76
C PHE A 320 -1.87 -25.45 2.41
N ASN A 321 -0.81 -25.92 1.77
CA ASN A 321 -0.45 -25.59 0.39
C ASN A 321 -1.07 -26.64 -0.54
N TYR A 322 -2.15 -26.27 -1.23
CA TYR A 322 -2.87 -27.16 -2.14
C TYR A 322 -2.11 -27.46 -3.44
N ASP A 323 -1.25 -26.57 -3.90
CA ASP A 323 -0.47 -26.74 -5.14
C ASP A 323 0.62 -27.81 -4.94
N GLU A 324 1.25 -27.80 -3.77
CA GLU A 324 2.34 -28.71 -3.44
C GLU A 324 1.89 -29.93 -2.63
N ASN A 325 0.62 -29.95 -2.20
CA ASN A 325 0.09 -30.89 -1.20
C ASN A 325 0.99 -30.93 0.05
N ALA A 326 1.26 -29.77 0.64
CA ALA A 326 2.07 -29.67 1.85
C ALA A 326 1.21 -29.13 3.01
N MET A 327 1.21 -29.86 4.13
CA MET A 327 0.65 -29.38 5.38
C MET A 327 1.76 -28.76 6.21
N ILE A 328 1.53 -27.55 6.71
CA ILE A 328 2.53 -26.77 7.42
C ILE A 328 2.01 -26.41 8.80
N PHE A 329 2.88 -26.52 9.80
CA PHE A 329 2.66 -25.96 11.13
C PHE A 329 3.74 -24.93 11.44
N HIS A 330 3.35 -23.78 11.96
CA HIS A 330 4.27 -22.85 12.61
C HIS A 330 4.00 -22.85 14.11
N ILE A 331 5.06 -22.94 14.90
CA ILE A 331 5.02 -22.82 16.35
C ILE A 331 5.76 -21.56 16.74
N VAL A 332 5.05 -20.60 17.36
CA VAL A 332 5.65 -19.40 17.96
C VAL A 332 5.68 -19.60 19.46
N ASN A 333 6.86 -19.57 20.05
CA ASN A 333 7.07 -19.96 21.44
C ASN A 333 7.07 -18.76 22.39
N PHE A 334 5.88 -18.31 22.83
CA PHE A 334 5.75 -17.22 23.82
C PHE A 334 6.07 -17.66 25.26
N ASN A 335 6.73 -18.80 25.46
CA ASN A 335 7.25 -19.18 26.77
C ASN A 335 8.54 -18.40 27.04
N TYR A 336 8.38 -17.20 27.61
CA TYR A 336 9.44 -16.21 27.78
C TYR A 336 9.90 -16.09 29.24
N ASP A 337 11.21 -16.02 29.45
CA ASP A 337 11.84 -15.69 30.72
C ASP A 337 12.22 -14.20 30.71
N TYR A 338 11.45 -13.39 31.46
CA TYR A 338 11.61 -11.93 31.57
C TYR A 338 12.85 -11.50 32.37
N GLU A 339 13.46 -12.39 33.15
CA GLU A 339 14.70 -12.06 33.85
C GLU A 339 15.90 -12.30 32.93
N ALA A 340 15.82 -13.31 32.06
CA ALA A 340 16.86 -13.61 31.08
C ALA A 340 16.72 -12.82 29.77
N ASP A 341 15.55 -12.25 29.49
CA ASP A 341 15.10 -11.75 28.16
C ASP A 341 15.24 -12.80 27.04
N LYS A 342 14.90 -14.06 27.36
CA LYS A 342 15.06 -15.21 26.45
C LYS A 342 13.82 -16.09 26.38
N VAL A 343 13.59 -16.65 25.20
CA VAL A 343 12.62 -17.73 25.01
C VAL A 343 13.16 -19.02 25.62
N VAL A 344 12.32 -19.67 26.42
CA VAL A 344 12.59 -20.98 27.02
C VAL A 344 12.40 -22.05 25.96
N ARG A 345 13.53 -22.50 25.40
CA ARG A 345 13.59 -23.55 24.36
C ARG A 345 13.22 -24.92 24.93
N LEU A 346 12.56 -25.72 24.09
CA LEU A 346 12.16 -27.09 24.42
C LEU A 346 12.83 -28.08 23.47
N TYR A 347 13.13 -29.27 23.96
CA TYR A 347 13.82 -30.31 23.21
C TYR A 347 13.02 -31.61 23.23
N ASN A 348 13.10 -32.37 22.13
CA ASN A 348 12.43 -33.66 21.98
C ASN A 348 10.91 -33.60 22.28
N VAL A 349 10.24 -32.61 21.68
CA VAL A 349 8.81 -32.38 21.88
C VAL A 349 8.00 -33.41 21.10
N ASN A 350 7.02 -34.03 21.75
CA ASN A 350 6.09 -34.94 21.10
C ASN A 350 5.05 -34.12 20.35
N PHE A 351 4.93 -34.38 19.05
CA PHE A 351 3.97 -33.69 18.19
C PHE A 351 3.25 -34.70 17.32
N SER A 352 1.95 -34.82 17.54
CA SER A 352 1.07 -35.71 16.76
C SER A 352 -0.04 -34.91 16.13
N PHE A 353 -0.34 -35.19 14.88
CA PHE A 353 -1.34 -34.47 14.11
C PHE A 353 -2.12 -35.40 13.18
N LYS A 354 -3.35 -35.00 12.85
CA LYS A 354 -4.18 -35.71 11.88
C LYS A 354 -3.77 -35.36 10.45
N LEU A 355 -3.59 -36.36 9.60
CA LEU A 355 -3.34 -36.13 8.18
C LEU A 355 -4.61 -35.68 7.46
N PRO A 356 -4.50 -34.72 6.52
CA PRO A 356 -5.57 -34.40 5.60
C PRO A 356 -5.65 -35.47 4.49
N PRO A 357 -6.83 -35.69 3.88
CA PRO A 357 -7.03 -36.74 2.86
C PRO A 357 -6.02 -36.71 1.71
N GLN A 358 -5.52 -35.53 1.35
CA GLN A 358 -4.54 -35.31 0.27
C GLN A 358 -3.19 -36.00 0.51
N LEU A 359 -2.86 -36.30 1.78
CA LEU A 359 -1.59 -36.90 2.20
C LEU A 359 -1.74 -38.36 2.65
N GLU A 360 -2.97 -38.87 2.79
CA GLU A 360 -3.21 -40.24 3.21
C GLU A 360 -2.66 -41.26 2.18
N GLY A 361 -2.03 -42.33 2.69
CA GLY A 361 -1.46 -43.40 1.86
C GLY A 361 -0.18 -43.04 1.08
N LYS A 362 0.31 -41.80 1.15
CA LYS A 362 1.55 -41.38 0.49
C LYS A 362 2.77 -41.62 1.37
N LYS A 363 3.92 -41.91 0.74
CA LYS A 363 5.23 -41.84 1.43
C LYS A 363 5.54 -40.38 1.73
N LEU A 364 5.68 -40.06 3.01
CA LEU A 364 5.90 -38.68 3.45
C LEU A 364 7.38 -38.37 3.59
N SER A 365 7.69 -37.09 3.43
CA SER A 365 8.92 -36.45 3.87
C SER A 365 8.50 -35.35 4.85
N ILE A 366 9.01 -35.42 6.08
CA ILE A 366 8.64 -34.49 7.16
C ILE A 366 9.87 -33.74 7.59
N TRP A 367 9.85 -32.43 7.45
CA TRP A 367 10.99 -31.56 7.74
C TRP A 367 10.67 -30.60 8.87
N VAL A 368 11.67 -30.35 9.71
CA VAL A 368 11.60 -29.37 10.79
C VAL A 368 12.62 -28.28 10.51
N TYR A 369 12.18 -27.03 10.59
CA TYR A 369 12.97 -25.83 10.38
C TYR A 369 12.87 -24.91 11.60
N ASN A 370 13.93 -24.18 11.88
CA ASN A 370 13.95 -23.09 12.84
C ASN A 370 15.04 -22.08 12.45
N GLU A 371 15.17 -20.99 13.18
CA GLU A 371 16.17 -19.94 12.92
C GLU A 371 17.61 -20.48 12.96
N ASP A 372 17.90 -21.52 13.75
CA ASP A 372 19.23 -22.11 13.83
C ASP A 372 19.54 -23.07 12.66
N CYS A 373 18.51 -23.66 12.07
CA CYS A 373 18.61 -24.65 11.00
C CYS A 373 17.64 -24.30 9.85
N PRO A 374 17.94 -23.23 9.08
CA PRO A 374 17.09 -22.80 7.98
C PRO A 374 17.10 -23.78 6.81
N GLU A 375 18.14 -24.60 6.64
CA GLU A 375 18.14 -25.68 5.64
C GLU A 375 17.16 -26.82 5.97
N GLY A 376 16.68 -26.89 7.21
CA GLY A 376 15.77 -27.91 7.70
C GLY A 376 16.44 -29.26 7.95
N ILE A 377 15.77 -30.07 8.75
CA ILE A 377 16.13 -31.47 9.01
C ILE A 377 14.94 -32.39 8.76
N GLU A 378 15.15 -33.44 7.97
CA GLU A 378 14.15 -34.49 7.83
C GLU A 378 14.07 -35.31 9.12
N VAL A 379 12.86 -35.48 9.65
CA VAL A 379 12.61 -36.23 10.87
C VAL A 379 11.84 -37.52 10.59
N PRO A 380 12.15 -38.62 11.30
CA PRO A 380 11.39 -39.86 11.18
C PRO A 380 9.98 -39.68 11.73
N TYR A 381 9.04 -40.45 11.20
CA TYR A 381 7.64 -40.41 11.63
C TYR A 381 7.07 -41.80 11.83
N THR A 382 6.02 -41.87 12.66
CA THR A 382 5.17 -43.05 12.78
C THR A 382 3.73 -42.68 12.41
N ALA A 383 3.07 -43.51 11.62
CA ALA A 383 1.67 -43.30 11.22
C ALA A 383 0.80 -44.42 11.80
N LYS A 384 -0.20 -44.06 12.61
CA LYS A 384 -1.19 -45.00 13.19
C LYS A 384 -2.58 -44.37 13.15
N SER A 385 -3.54 -45.10 12.57
CA SER A 385 -4.97 -44.72 12.59
C SER A 385 -5.26 -43.27 12.13
N GLY A 386 -4.59 -42.80 11.07
CA GLY A 386 -4.77 -41.44 10.53
C GLY A 386 -4.04 -40.32 11.29
N MET A 387 -3.37 -40.64 12.40
CA MET A 387 -2.48 -39.74 13.12
C MET A 387 -1.02 -40.03 12.76
N VAL A 388 -0.25 -38.96 12.52
CA VAL A 388 1.20 -39.01 12.36
C VAL A 388 1.83 -38.43 13.61
N SER A 389 2.84 -39.11 14.14
CA SER A 389 3.61 -38.69 15.31
C SER A 389 5.10 -38.53 14.94
N ILE A 390 5.67 -37.39 15.33
CA ILE A 390 7.08 -37.05 15.19
C ILE A 390 7.65 -36.57 16.54
N ILE A 391 8.97 -36.52 16.63
CA ILE A 391 9.68 -35.81 17.69
C ILE A 391 10.33 -34.58 17.08
N ILE A 392 9.95 -33.40 17.58
CA ILE A 392 10.57 -32.13 17.20
C ILE A 392 11.87 -31.99 18.01
N PRO A 393 13.05 -31.96 17.37
CA PRO A 393 14.32 -31.96 18.09
C PRO A 393 14.51 -30.73 18.97
N LYS A 394 14.12 -29.55 18.45
CA LYS A 394 14.18 -28.28 19.15
C LYS A 394 13.00 -27.39 18.73
N VAL A 395 12.23 -26.93 19.71
CA VAL A 395 11.28 -25.82 19.55
C VAL A 395 11.97 -24.57 20.08
N SER A 396 12.31 -23.67 19.16
CA SER A 396 13.03 -22.43 19.44
C SER A 396 12.06 -21.24 19.50
N ILE A 397 12.36 -20.10 18.88
CA ILE A 397 11.46 -18.94 18.83
C ILE A 397 10.37 -19.19 17.78
N LEU A 398 10.77 -19.50 16.54
CA LEU A 398 9.91 -19.93 15.44
C LEU A 398 10.33 -21.32 14.99
N THR A 399 9.41 -22.27 15.02
CA THR A 399 9.65 -23.61 14.51
C THR A 399 8.60 -23.95 13.47
N SER A 400 9.04 -24.34 12.27
CA SER A 400 8.16 -24.72 11.17
C SER A 400 8.27 -26.21 10.89
N ILE A 401 7.15 -26.87 10.68
CA ILE A 401 7.06 -28.30 10.37
C ILE A 401 6.38 -28.43 9.01
N GLU A 402 7.07 -29.01 8.03
CA GLU A 402 6.53 -29.29 6.72
C GLU A 402 6.24 -30.79 6.59
N VAL A 403 5.04 -31.13 6.11
CA VAL A 403 4.61 -32.51 5.87
C VAL A 403 4.14 -32.61 4.43
N ARG A 404 4.85 -33.38 3.59
CA ARG A 404 4.55 -33.49 2.16
C ARG A 404 4.91 -34.86 1.57
N PRO A 405 4.55 -35.15 0.29
CA PRO A 405 5.09 -36.30 -0.43
C PRO A 405 6.59 -36.15 -0.75
N TYR A 406 7.32 -37.28 -0.83
CA TYR A 406 8.77 -37.35 -1.10
C TYR A 406 9.21 -36.70 -2.45
N PHE A 407 10.43 -36.10 -2.52
CA PHE A 407 11.01 -35.41 -3.71
C PHE A 407 12.56 -35.40 -3.78
N GLU A 408 13.15 -35.02 -4.95
CA GLU A 408 14.62 -34.90 -5.21
C GLU A 408 15.09 -33.47 -5.58
N HIS A 409 16.39 -33.11 -5.40
CA HIS A 409 16.95 -31.76 -5.60
C HIS A 409 18.14 -31.68 -6.60
N HIS A 410 18.08 -30.77 -7.59
CA HIS A 410 19.12 -30.53 -8.62
C HIS A 410 19.97 -29.25 -8.43
N LYS A 411 21.21 -29.20 -8.98
CA LYS A 411 22.14 -28.03 -8.97
C LYS A 411 21.84 -26.99 -10.08
N PRO A 412 22.13 -25.68 -9.89
CA PRO A 412 21.87 -24.61 -10.88
C PRO A 412 22.66 -24.68 -12.20
N MET A 413 22.14 -24.01 -13.24
CA MET A 413 22.76 -23.73 -14.55
C MET A 413 23.32 -22.30 -14.59
N ILE A 414 24.48 -22.07 -15.24
CA ILE A 414 25.17 -20.77 -15.27
C ILE A 414 25.52 -20.34 -16.72
N VAL A 415 25.19 -19.10 -17.09
CA VAL A 415 25.58 -18.44 -18.35
C VAL A 415 26.70 -17.43 -18.06
N ASN A 416 27.94 -17.81 -18.38
CA ASN A 416 29.15 -17.02 -18.12
C ASN A 416 29.79 -16.38 -19.36
N LYS A 417 29.22 -16.58 -20.55
CA LYS A 417 29.66 -15.98 -21.82
C LYS A 417 28.45 -15.56 -22.66
N PRO A 418 28.60 -14.61 -23.61
CA PRO A 418 27.49 -14.20 -24.47
C PRO A 418 26.86 -15.41 -25.17
N THR A 419 25.57 -15.60 -24.94
CA THR A 419 24.81 -16.79 -25.37
C THR A 419 23.51 -16.34 -26.03
N VAL A 420 23.23 -16.87 -27.21
CA VAL A 420 22.01 -16.57 -27.97
C VAL A 420 21.27 -17.88 -28.24
N TYR A 421 20.04 -17.97 -27.75
CA TYR A 421 19.08 -19.00 -28.15
C TYR A 421 18.15 -18.41 -29.20
N ASN A 422 18.13 -19.03 -30.39
CA ASN A 422 17.27 -18.63 -31.49
C ASN A 422 16.43 -19.82 -31.97
N GLY A 423 15.10 -19.73 -31.84
CA GLY A 423 14.21 -20.83 -32.24
C GLY A 423 14.31 -22.09 -31.36
N LYS A 424 14.67 -21.95 -30.08
CA LYS A 424 14.93 -23.10 -29.18
C LYS A 424 13.90 -23.20 -28.05
N THR A 425 13.58 -24.43 -27.65
CA THR A 425 12.87 -24.72 -26.39
C THR A 425 13.86 -25.24 -25.36
N ILE A 426 13.88 -24.63 -24.19
CA ILE A 426 14.79 -24.94 -23.07
C ILE A 426 13.93 -25.42 -21.90
N VAL A 427 14.25 -26.58 -21.33
CA VAL A 427 13.62 -27.05 -20.09
C VAL A 427 14.48 -26.61 -18.92
N LEU A 428 13.86 -25.98 -17.93
CA LEU A 428 14.53 -25.46 -16.76
C LEU A 428 14.00 -26.16 -15.49
N ASP A 429 14.73 -27.16 -15.02
CA ASP A 429 14.47 -27.98 -13.81
C ASP A 429 15.34 -27.56 -12.61
N ARG A 430 16.07 -26.45 -12.76
CA ARG A 430 17.08 -25.91 -11.84
C ARG A 430 17.21 -24.40 -12.04
N SER A 431 17.68 -23.65 -11.06
CA SER A 431 17.92 -22.21 -11.22
C SER A 431 18.89 -21.89 -12.37
N LEU A 432 18.70 -20.73 -13.01
CA LEU A 432 19.52 -20.17 -14.08
C LEU A 432 20.16 -18.85 -13.63
N THR A 433 21.49 -18.79 -13.61
CA THR A 433 22.24 -17.57 -13.31
C THR A 433 22.87 -16.99 -14.59
N VAL A 434 22.69 -15.70 -14.85
CA VAL A 434 23.20 -14.97 -16.02
C VAL A 434 24.27 -13.95 -15.57
N ASN A 435 25.54 -14.28 -15.82
CA ASN A 435 26.71 -13.44 -15.49
C ASN A 435 27.24 -12.65 -16.71
N SER A 436 26.77 -12.97 -17.91
CA SER A 436 27.14 -12.32 -19.16
C SER A 436 25.87 -11.94 -19.93
N THR A 437 25.85 -12.03 -21.26
CA THR A 437 24.65 -11.76 -22.07
C THR A 437 23.89 -13.05 -22.38
N LEU A 438 22.60 -13.08 -22.08
CA LEU A 438 21.67 -14.09 -22.55
C LEU A 438 20.61 -13.43 -23.44
N VAL A 439 20.53 -13.87 -24.70
CA VAL A 439 19.49 -13.44 -25.64
C VAL A 439 18.58 -14.62 -25.95
N LEU A 440 17.30 -14.47 -25.66
CA LEU A 440 16.22 -15.35 -26.12
C LEU A 440 15.54 -14.68 -27.31
N LEU A 441 15.66 -15.27 -28.49
CA LEU A 441 15.06 -14.80 -29.72
C LEU A 441 14.18 -15.91 -30.29
N ASN A 442 12.89 -15.65 -30.53
CA ASN A 442 11.97 -16.67 -31.08
C ASN A 442 11.99 -17.99 -30.27
N SER A 443 12.22 -17.94 -28.96
CA SER A 443 12.56 -19.10 -28.14
C SER A 443 11.56 -19.32 -26.99
N GLN A 444 11.64 -20.47 -26.33
CA GLN A 444 10.76 -20.83 -25.22
C GLN A 444 11.57 -21.37 -24.04
N ILE A 445 11.23 -20.96 -22.82
CA ILE A 445 11.66 -21.60 -21.57
C ILE A 445 10.44 -22.22 -20.91
N LYS A 446 10.51 -23.54 -20.70
CA LYS A 446 9.53 -24.32 -19.95
C LYS A 446 10.13 -24.64 -18.58
N VAL A 447 9.54 -24.09 -17.53
CA VAL A 447 10.03 -24.28 -16.16
C VAL A 447 9.35 -25.49 -15.52
N MET A 448 10.17 -26.47 -15.13
CA MET A 448 9.75 -27.72 -14.46
C MET A 448 10.42 -27.80 -13.09
N GLY A 449 10.04 -26.89 -12.19
CA GLY A 449 10.58 -26.84 -10.84
C GLY A 449 10.10 -28.01 -9.96
N GLY A 450 10.84 -28.25 -8.88
CA GLY A 450 10.45 -29.11 -7.77
C GLY A 450 10.05 -28.27 -6.54
N VAL A 451 10.39 -28.73 -5.34
CA VAL A 451 10.07 -28.05 -4.07
C VAL A 451 10.78 -26.71 -3.93
N LYS A 452 12.04 -26.61 -4.35
CA LYS A 452 12.75 -25.33 -4.36
C LYS A 452 12.41 -24.54 -5.61
N PRO A 453 12.17 -23.22 -5.48
CA PRO A 453 11.85 -22.38 -6.61
C PRO A 453 13.02 -22.29 -7.59
N VAL A 454 12.69 -22.30 -8.88
CA VAL A 454 13.65 -22.04 -9.97
C VAL A 454 13.88 -20.53 -10.08
N LYS A 455 15.09 -20.09 -9.75
CA LYS A 455 15.48 -18.68 -9.85
C LYS A 455 16.10 -18.41 -11.22
N ILE A 456 15.57 -17.46 -12.00
CA ILE A 456 16.23 -16.89 -13.17
C ILE A 456 16.84 -15.55 -12.76
N GLU A 457 18.14 -15.54 -12.45
CA GLU A 457 18.83 -14.36 -11.91
C GLU A 457 19.80 -13.76 -12.91
N VAL A 458 19.72 -12.45 -13.12
CA VAL A 458 20.70 -11.66 -13.87
C VAL A 458 21.56 -10.90 -12.88
N LEU A 459 22.85 -11.26 -12.82
CA LEU A 459 23.81 -10.65 -11.91
C LEU A 459 24.28 -9.27 -12.40
N PRO A 460 24.90 -8.44 -11.53
CA PRO A 460 25.53 -7.18 -11.96
C PRO A 460 26.48 -7.38 -13.14
N GLY A 461 26.38 -6.53 -14.18
CA GLY A 461 27.09 -6.66 -15.45
C GLY A 461 26.47 -7.67 -16.44
N GLY A 462 25.54 -8.51 -15.99
CA GLY A 462 24.76 -9.42 -16.83
C GLY A 462 23.71 -8.67 -17.66
N THR A 463 23.29 -9.27 -18.77
CA THR A 463 22.25 -8.72 -19.65
C THR A 463 21.29 -9.83 -20.07
N LEU A 464 19.99 -9.61 -19.86
CA LEU A 464 18.92 -10.49 -20.32
C LEU A 464 18.08 -9.78 -21.38
N VAL A 465 18.04 -10.34 -22.59
CA VAL A 465 17.23 -9.86 -23.71
C VAL A 465 16.22 -10.94 -24.08
N ILE A 466 14.93 -10.63 -24.04
CA ILE A 466 13.83 -11.54 -24.38
C ILE A 466 13.03 -10.90 -25.52
N VAL A 467 13.12 -11.47 -26.71
CA VAL A 467 12.43 -10.96 -27.91
C VAL A 467 11.64 -12.08 -28.59
N ASN A 468 10.36 -11.83 -28.83
CA ASN A 468 9.46 -12.78 -29.48
C ASN A 468 9.53 -14.19 -28.85
N SER A 469 9.58 -14.25 -27.52
CA SER A 469 9.87 -15.50 -26.79
C SER A 469 8.86 -15.73 -25.67
N LYS A 470 8.78 -16.99 -25.18
CA LYS A 470 7.87 -17.38 -24.08
C LYS A 470 8.63 -17.95 -22.89
N ILE A 471 8.25 -17.58 -21.66
CA ILE A 471 8.70 -18.23 -20.43
C ILE A 471 7.46 -18.65 -19.65
N PHE A 472 7.30 -19.93 -19.33
CA PHE A 472 6.10 -20.40 -18.64
C PHE A 472 6.37 -21.53 -17.64
N LYS A 473 5.56 -21.55 -16.57
CA LYS A 473 5.53 -22.63 -15.57
C LYS A 473 4.79 -23.85 -16.10
N GLU A 474 5.40 -25.02 -15.97
CA GLU A 474 4.72 -26.33 -16.07
C GLU A 474 4.55 -26.99 -14.69
N SER A 475 5.55 -26.91 -13.82
CA SER A 475 5.49 -27.39 -12.44
C SER A 475 6.40 -26.59 -11.51
N GLY A 476 6.14 -26.68 -10.20
CA GLY A 476 6.91 -25.98 -9.17
C GLY A 476 6.71 -24.46 -9.22
N SER A 477 7.60 -23.71 -8.58
CA SER A 477 7.57 -22.25 -8.60
C SER A 477 8.82 -21.69 -9.26
N TYR A 478 8.75 -20.51 -9.86
CA TYR A 478 9.91 -19.83 -10.43
C TYR A 478 9.76 -18.33 -10.35
N TYR A 479 10.85 -17.57 -10.38
CA TYR A 479 10.80 -16.11 -10.43
C TYR A 479 11.98 -15.57 -11.24
N ILE A 480 11.83 -14.33 -11.72
CA ILE A 480 12.85 -13.63 -12.50
C ILE A 480 13.36 -12.45 -11.69
N LEU A 481 14.68 -12.32 -11.58
CA LEU A 481 15.34 -11.28 -10.81
C LEU A 481 16.47 -10.63 -11.62
N ALA A 482 16.31 -9.37 -11.97
CA ALA A 482 17.37 -8.56 -12.57
C ALA A 482 18.01 -7.66 -11.50
N ARG A 483 19.21 -8.03 -11.03
CA ARG A 483 19.89 -7.34 -9.93
C ARG A 483 20.36 -5.94 -10.33
N LYS A 484 20.55 -5.06 -9.34
CA LYS A 484 21.17 -3.74 -9.53
C LYS A 484 22.46 -3.83 -10.35
N GLY A 485 22.58 -3.01 -11.39
CA GLY A 485 23.73 -2.98 -12.29
C GLY A 485 23.70 -4.03 -13.41
N SER A 486 22.60 -4.79 -13.55
CA SER A 486 22.32 -5.62 -14.73
C SER A 486 21.58 -4.82 -15.82
N ASN A 487 21.29 -5.44 -16.96
CA ASN A 487 20.43 -4.88 -18.00
C ASN A 487 19.33 -5.87 -18.38
N ILE A 488 18.11 -5.37 -18.55
CA ILE A 488 16.97 -6.17 -18.98
C ILE A 488 16.19 -5.47 -20.10
N PHE A 489 15.89 -6.22 -21.15
CA PHE A 489 15.07 -5.77 -22.27
C PHE A 489 14.09 -6.88 -22.65
N ILE A 490 12.79 -6.61 -22.58
CA ILE A 490 11.73 -7.54 -22.94
C ILE A 490 10.87 -6.89 -24.03
N ASN A 491 10.69 -7.58 -25.15
CA ASN A 491 9.87 -7.08 -26.25
C ASN A 491 9.08 -8.21 -26.91
N SER A 492 7.80 -7.97 -27.19
CA SER A 492 6.96 -8.88 -27.98
C SER A 492 6.92 -10.30 -27.42
N SER A 493 6.94 -10.46 -26.09
CA SER A 493 7.15 -11.76 -25.43
C SER A 493 6.02 -12.11 -24.46
N GLU A 494 5.96 -13.37 -24.03
CA GLU A 494 4.97 -13.86 -23.07
C GLU A 494 5.66 -14.46 -21.85
N ILE A 495 5.33 -14.01 -20.65
CA ILE A 495 5.86 -14.55 -19.39
C ILE A 495 4.71 -14.88 -18.46
N SER A 496 4.64 -16.12 -17.97
CA SER A 496 3.49 -16.56 -17.17
C SER A 496 3.81 -17.57 -16.06
N GLY A 497 3.14 -17.43 -14.91
CA GLY A 497 3.29 -18.38 -13.80
C GLY A 497 4.50 -18.12 -12.90
N ALA A 498 5.12 -16.95 -13.01
CA ALA A 498 6.25 -16.53 -12.20
C ALA A 498 5.79 -16.06 -10.81
N GLY A 499 6.71 -16.06 -9.87
CA GLY A 499 6.52 -15.60 -8.50
C GLY A 499 6.09 -16.68 -7.52
N LEU A 500 6.30 -16.39 -6.24
CA LEU A 500 5.81 -17.13 -5.08
C LEU A 500 5.79 -16.23 -3.84
N PHE A 501 5.18 -16.72 -2.75
CA PHE A 501 5.25 -16.04 -1.46
C PHE A 501 6.71 -15.91 -1.00
N GLY A 502 7.10 -14.80 -0.36
CA GLY A 502 8.48 -14.60 0.09
C GLY A 502 8.87 -13.13 0.10
N THR A 503 10.16 -12.86 -0.08
CA THR A 503 10.66 -11.48 -0.23
C THR A 503 10.10 -10.82 -1.49
N LEU A 504 10.13 -9.49 -1.53
CA LEU A 504 9.64 -8.71 -2.68
C LEU A 504 10.23 -9.19 -4.02
N GLU A 505 11.51 -9.58 -4.03
CA GLU A 505 12.21 -10.07 -5.23
C GLU A 505 11.68 -11.39 -5.80
N MET A 506 10.93 -12.16 -5.01
CA MET A 506 10.41 -13.48 -5.38
C MET A 506 8.97 -13.41 -5.89
N GLY A 507 8.32 -12.25 -5.87
CA GLY A 507 6.88 -12.12 -6.15
C GLY A 507 6.47 -12.28 -7.62
N GLY A 508 7.41 -12.37 -8.56
CA GLY A 508 7.12 -12.44 -10.00
C GLY A 508 8.33 -12.10 -10.86
N ILE A 509 8.24 -11.02 -11.63
CA ILE A 509 9.37 -10.41 -12.34
C ILE A 509 9.85 -9.21 -11.53
N CYS A 510 10.96 -9.35 -10.80
CA CYS A 510 11.58 -8.27 -10.05
C CYS A 510 12.76 -7.66 -10.83
N ILE A 511 12.74 -6.35 -10.98
CA ILE A 511 13.76 -5.56 -11.66
C ILE A 511 14.31 -4.54 -10.67
N GLU A 512 15.58 -4.69 -10.32
CA GLU A 512 16.33 -3.83 -9.39
C GLU A 512 17.35 -2.94 -10.10
N THR A 513 17.23 -2.83 -11.43
CA THR A 513 18.18 -2.10 -12.27
C THR A 513 17.50 -1.01 -13.06
N GLU A 514 18.22 0.09 -13.27
CA GLU A 514 17.73 1.23 -14.05
C GLU A 514 17.65 0.91 -15.55
N ASN A 515 16.95 1.75 -16.31
CA ASN A 515 16.87 1.66 -17.79
C ASN A 515 16.16 0.40 -18.30
N ALA A 516 15.30 -0.20 -17.47
CA ALA A 516 14.51 -1.35 -17.86
C ALA A 516 13.46 -0.96 -18.91
N VAL A 517 13.35 -1.79 -19.95
CA VAL A 517 12.38 -1.60 -21.03
C VAL A 517 11.58 -2.87 -21.25
N VAL A 518 10.27 -2.78 -21.07
CA VAL A 518 9.31 -3.87 -21.27
C VAL A 518 8.22 -3.40 -22.23
N LEU A 519 8.22 -3.96 -23.44
CA LEU A 519 7.35 -3.52 -24.53
C LEU A 519 6.55 -4.67 -25.15
N ASN A 520 5.34 -4.37 -25.62
CA ASN A 520 4.56 -5.24 -26.51
C ASN A 520 4.34 -6.68 -25.97
N SER A 521 4.35 -6.88 -24.66
CA SER A 521 4.43 -8.21 -24.04
C SER A 521 3.18 -8.58 -23.25
N LYS A 522 2.96 -9.88 -23.06
CA LYS A 522 1.90 -10.43 -22.20
C LYS A 522 2.52 -10.97 -20.92
N ILE A 523 2.05 -10.52 -19.77
CA ILE A 523 2.59 -10.92 -18.46
C ILE A 523 1.43 -11.29 -17.55
N HIS A 524 1.33 -12.57 -17.19
CA HIS A 524 0.09 -13.06 -16.56
C HIS A 524 0.22 -14.29 -15.69
N ASP A 525 -0.80 -14.53 -14.88
CA ASP A 525 -0.87 -15.65 -13.94
C ASP A 525 0.35 -15.71 -13.00
N ASN A 526 0.96 -14.56 -12.68
CA ASN A 526 2.07 -14.48 -11.74
C ASN A 526 1.55 -14.31 -10.30
N TYR A 527 2.30 -14.84 -9.32
CA TYR A 527 1.88 -14.93 -7.93
C TYR A 527 1.56 -13.56 -7.29
N ASN A 528 2.52 -12.64 -7.24
CA ASN A 528 2.33 -11.33 -6.63
C ASN A 528 2.34 -10.24 -7.70
N TYR A 529 3.48 -9.97 -8.34
CA TYR A 529 3.60 -8.88 -9.32
C TYR A 529 3.71 -9.43 -10.73
N GLY A 530 3.01 -8.82 -11.69
CA GLY A 530 3.33 -8.97 -13.10
C GLY A 530 4.75 -8.44 -13.35
N ILE A 531 4.96 -7.16 -13.04
CA ILE A 531 6.27 -6.50 -13.02
C ILE A 531 6.44 -5.75 -11.69
N LEU A 532 7.58 -5.91 -11.04
CA LEU A 532 8.03 -5.06 -9.93
C LEU A 532 9.30 -4.30 -10.34
N LEU A 533 9.22 -2.97 -10.33
CA LEU A 533 10.39 -2.09 -10.33
C LEU A 533 10.72 -1.73 -8.87
N PHE A 534 11.89 -2.14 -8.39
CA PHE A 534 12.33 -1.87 -7.03
C PHE A 534 13.67 -1.14 -7.04
N ASN A 535 13.66 0.15 -6.70
CA ASN A 535 14.84 1.02 -6.84
C ASN A 535 15.40 1.01 -8.28
N ALA A 536 14.51 0.94 -9.26
CA ALA A 536 14.77 0.76 -10.69
C ALA A 536 14.21 1.95 -11.46
N SER A 537 14.86 3.10 -11.32
CA SER A 537 14.47 4.35 -11.97
C SER A 537 14.73 4.32 -13.48
N TYR A 538 14.13 5.27 -14.20
CA TYR A 538 14.28 5.45 -15.65
C TYR A 538 13.81 4.23 -16.44
N ALA A 539 12.53 3.88 -16.31
CA ALA A 539 12.00 2.66 -16.93
C ALA A 539 10.80 2.94 -17.83
N ILE A 540 10.66 2.12 -18.88
CA ILE A 540 9.51 2.16 -19.80
C ILE A 540 8.77 0.83 -19.75
N ILE A 541 7.46 0.90 -19.50
CA ILE A 541 6.53 -0.23 -19.55
C ILE A 541 5.41 0.16 -20.52
N GLY A 542 5.51 -0.26 -21.78
CA GLY A 542 4.64 0.21 -22.86
C GLY A 542 3.98 -0.88 -23.69
N ASN A 543 2.73 -0.69 -24.09
CA ASN A 543 2.00 -1.59 -24.99
C ASN A 543 1.86 -3.04 -24.47
N ASN A 544 1.83 -3.25 -23.16
CA ASN A 544 1.75 -4.59 -22.58
C ASN A 544 0.31 -4.97 -22.20
N VAL A 545 0.07 -6.26 -22.05
CA VAL A 545 -1.15 -6.81 -21.46
C VAL A 545 -0.79 -7.54 -20.16
N LEU A 546 -1.26 -7.04 -19.03
CA LEU A 546 -0.96 -7.58 -17.69
C LEU A 546 -2.24 -8.07 -17.02
N TYR A 547 -2.36 -9.36 -16.73
CA TYR A 547 -3.60 -9.93 -16.19
C TYR A 547 -3.41 -11.13 -15.27
N ASN A 548 -4.39 -11.41 -14.41
CA ASN A 548 -4.36 -12.52 -13.46
C ASN A 548 -3.15 -12.54 -12.51
N ASN A 549 -2.65 -11.37 -12.10
CA ASN A 549 -1.62 -11.23 -11.08
C ASN A 549 -2.24 -10.67 -9.79
N SER A 550 -1.56 -10.74 -8.63
CA SER A 550 -2.02 -9.96 -7.46
C SER A 550 -1.93 -8.45 -7.76
N VAL A 551 -0.81 -8.00 -8.30
CA VAL A 551 -0.59 -6.63 -8.76
C VAL A 551 -0.09 -6.69 -10.20
N GLY A 552 -0.75 -6.00 -11.13
CA GLY A 552 -0.32 -5.95 -12.53
C GLY A 552 1.10 -5.37 -12.66
N CYS A 553 1.28 -4.14 -12.17
CA CYS A 553 2.58 -3.46 -12.15
C CYS A 553 2.82 -2.73 -10.82
N ALA A 554 3.93 -3.03 -10.15
CA ALA A 554 4.37 -2.37 -8.93
C ALA A 554 5.61 -1.50 -9.18
N ILE A 555 5.58 -0.25 -8.71
CA ILE A 555 6.66 0.73 -8.85
C ILE A 555 7.05 1.21 -7.46
N VAL A 556 8.19 0.74 -6.96
CA VAL A 556 8.60 0.94 -5.59
C VAL A 556 9.97 1.62 -5.58
N LYS A 557 10.10 2.77 -4.91
CA LYS A 557 11.35 3.56 -4.83
C LYS A 557 11.98 3.87 -6.21
N SER A 558 11.16 3.97 -7.25
CA SER A 558 11.63 4.12 -8.63
C SER A 558 11.06 5.42 -9.19
N SER A 559 11.90 6.23 -9.83
CA SER A 559 11.53 7.54 -10.39
C SER A 559 11.72 7.56 -11.90
N PHE A 560 11.07 8.50 -12.60
CA PHE A 560 11.09 8.60 -14.06
C PHE A 560 10.64 7.29 -14.72
N VAL A 561 9.48 6.80 -14.28
CA VAL A 561 8.85 5.61 -14.86
C VAL A 561 7.66 6.02 -15.71
N GLU A 562 7.62 5.50 -16.93
CA GLU A 562 6.52 5.73 -17.86
C GLU A 562 5.78 4.43 -18.18
N LEU A 563 4.47 4.45 -17.89
CA LEU A 563 3.51 3.43 -18.29
C LEU A 563 2.65 4.02 -19.39
N PHE A 564 2.68 3.45 -20.59
CA PHE A 564 1.84 3.94 -21.68
C PHE A 564 1.16 2.81 -22.46
N ASN A 565 -0.09 3.04 -22.86
CA ASN A 565 -0.84 2.12 -23.72
C ASN A 565 -0.89 0.67 -23.22
N ASN A 566 -0.93 0.46 -21.89
CA ASN A 566 -1.03 -0.88 -21.32
C ASN A 566 -2.50 -1.26 -21.10
N THR A 567 -2.80 -2.55 -21.20
CA THR A 567 -4.06 -3.14 -20.75
C THR A 567 -3.79 -3.96 -19.49
N ILE A 568 -4.32 -3.51 -18.35
CA ILE A 568 -4.07 -4.08 -17.03
C ILE A 568 -5.41 -4.48 -16.40
N VAL A 569 -5.73 -5.77 -16.44
CA VAL A 569 -7.08 -6.27 -16.13
C VAL A 569 -7.05 -7.56 -15.32
N ASN A 570 -8.11 -7.86 -14.55
CA ASN A 570 -8.24 -9.10 -13.78
C ASN A 570 -7.09 -9.35 -12.79
N ASN A 571 -6.48 -8.30 -12.24
CA ASN A 571 -5.52 -8.41 -11.13
C ASN A 571 -6.21 -8.05 -9.81
N SER A 572 -5.62 -8.31 -8.64
CA SER A 572 -6.17 -7.76 -7.39
C SER A 572 -6.04 -6.23 -7.34
N VAL A 573 -4.88 -5.72 -7.78
CA VAL A 573 -4.56 -4.31 -7.99
C VAL A 573 -3.97 -4.13 -9.39
N GLY A 574 -4.40 -3.12 -10.15
CA GLY A 574 -3.83 -2.85 -11.47
C GLY A 574 -2.40 -2.31 -11.40
N VAL A 575 -2.24 -1.08 -10.91
CA VAL A 575 -0.96 -0.40 -10.74
C VAL A 575 -0.77 0.04 -9.29
N TYR A 576 0.38 -0.27 -8.70
CA TYR A 576 0.73 0.10 -7.33
C TYR A 576 2.03 0.90 -7.29
N ILE A 577 1.99 2.12 -6.75
CA ILE A 577 3.16 3.02 -6.66
C ILE A 577 3.42 3.35 -5.18
N ASP A 578 4.66 3.18 -4.73
CA ASP A 578 5.02 3.36 -3.33
C ASP A 578 6.47 3.86 -3.15
N LYS A 579 6.69 4.67 -2.11
CA LYS A 579 8.03 5.08 -1.68
C LYS A 579 8.73 4.09 -0.76
N ALA A 580 8.04 3.12 -0.17
CA ALA A 580 8.59 2.08 0.71
C ALA A 580 9.37 2.55 1.96
N ALA A 581 9.44 3.85 2.28
CA ALA A 581 10.20 4.39 3.40
C ALA A 581 9.31 4.76 4.60
N ILE A 582 9.89 4.63 5.81
CA ILE A 582 9.31 4.92 7.13
C ILE A 582 9.26 6.45 7.34
N HIS A 583 8.09 6.97 7.72
CA HIS A 583 7.79 8.40 7.88
C HIS A 583 8.14 8.96 9.27
N HIS A 584 9.37 8.79 9.76
CA HIS A 584 9.69 9.27 11.11
C HIS A 584 10.57 10.52 11.10
N VAL A 585 10.05 11.63 11.66
CA VAL A 585 10.75 12.91 11.86
C VAL A 585 12.16 12.70 12.40
N ARG A 586 12.32 11.83 13.40
CA ARG A 586 13.65 11.59 14.02
C ARG A 586 14.58 10.74 13.15
N VAL A 587 14.06 9.86 12.29
CA VAL A 587 14.89 9.15 11.27
C VAL A 587 15.42 10.17 10.27
N HIS A 588 14.60 11.12 9.84
CA HIS A 588 15.04 12.21 8.97
C HIS A 588 16.07 13.10 9.65
N GLN A 589 15.88 13.48 10.92
CA GLN A 589 16.87 14.22 11.71
C GLN A 589 18.19 13.45 11.87
N ALA A 590 18.13 12.13 12.10
CA ALA A 590 19.32 11.29 12.23
C ALA A 590 20.09 11.10 10.91
N LEU A 591 19.39 11.06 9.77
CA LEU A 591 20.03 11.06 8.45
C LEU A 591 20.73 12.40 8.19
N LEU A 592 20.04 13.52 8.46
CA LEU A 592 20.60 14.86 8.28
C LEU A 592 21.82 15.12 9.18
N SER A 593 21.81 14.64 10.44
CA SER A 593 22.96 14.78 11.34
C SER A 593 24.20 14.01 10.86
N LYS A 594 24.01 12.98 10.02
CA LYS A 594 25.06 12.23 9.32
C LYS A 594 25.41 12.83 7.95
N GLY A 595 24.81 13.96 7.57
CA GLY A 595 24.99 14.60 6.26
C GLY A 595 24.31 13.84 5.12
N LEU A 596 23.30 13.02 5.41
CA LEU A 596 22.56 12.24 4.41
C LEU A 596 21.18 12.86 4.17
N LYS A 597 20.81 13.01 2.89
CA LYS A 597 19.47 13.47 2.50
C LYS A 597 18.45 12.34 2.69
N PRO A 598 17.32 12.59 3.37
CA PRO A 598 16.23 11.61 3.45
C PRO A 598 15.63 11.25 2.09
N ASP A 599 15.12 10.02 1.99
CA ASP A 599 14.36 9.58 0.82
C ASP A 599 13.07 10.41 0.70
N THR A 600 12.88 11.00 -0.47
CA THR A 600 11.73 11.86 -0.81
C THR A 600 10.69 11.09 -1.65
N GLY A 601 10.84 9.77 -1.78
CA GLY A 601 9.95 8.95 -2.58
C GLY A 601 10.06 9.22 -4.09
N PRO A 602 9.26 8.49 -4.90
CA PRO A 602 9.28 8.60 -6.36
C PRO A 602 9.04 10.03 -6.88
N THR A 603 9.96 10.54 -7.71
CA THR A 603 9.91 11.93 -8.16
C THR A 603 8.91 12.16 -9.29
N LYS A 604 8.91 11.30 -10.33
CA LYS A 604 8.09 11.47 -11.55
C LYS A 604 7.58 10.14 -12.04
N ILE A 605 6.26 9.93 -12.05
CA ILE A 605 5.59 8.75 -12.60
C ILE A 605 4.48 9.18 -13.53
N THR A 606 4.40 8.54 -14.70
CA THR A 606 3.37 8.86 -15.70
C THR A 606 2.66 7.58 -16.14
N ILE A 607 1.33 7.59 -16.08
CA ILE A 607 0.44 6.54 -16.59
C ILE A 607 -0.43 7.17 -17.67
N LEU A 608 -0.21 6.82 -18.93
CA LEU A 608 -0.89 7.43 -20.08
C LEU A 608 -1.61 6.41 -20.94
N ARG A 609 -2.75 6.80 -21.50
CA ARG A 609 -3.44 6.08 -22.58
C ARG A 609 -3.68 4.59 -22.27
N SER A 610 -3.84 4.25 -21.00
CA SER A 610 -3.91 2.85 -20.57
C SER A 610 -5.36 2.45 -20.26
N LYS A 611 -5.62 1.15 -20.27
CA LYS A 611 -6.87 0.57 -19.76
C LYS A 611 -6.51 -0.19 -18.49
N VAL A 612 -6.93 0.31 -17.32
CA VAL A 612 -6.73 -0.32 -16.02
C VAL A 612 -8.09 -0.62 -15.44
N SER A 613 -8.70 -1.75 -15.79
CA SER A 613 -10.09 -2.05 -15.46
C SER A 613 -10.28 -3.48 -14.97
N ASP A 614 -11.44 -3.77 -14.37
CA ASP A 614 -11.84 -5.12 -13.98
C ASP A 614 -10.82 -5.80 -13.04
N ASN A 615 -10.06 -4.98 -12.29
CA ASN A 615 -9.18 -5.47 -11.22
C ASN A 615 -10.02 -5.62 -9.95
N PHE A 616 -9.80 -6.68 -9.20
CA PHE A 616 -10.72 -7.12 -8.15
C PHE A 616 -10.96 -6.04 -7.08
N ASN A 617 -9.91 -5.39 -6.56
CA ASN A 617 -10.04 -4.40 -5.48
C ASN A 617 -9.83 -2.96 -5.98
N LEU A 618 -8.66 -2.66 -6.57
CA LEU A 618 -8.31 -1.31 -7.03
C LEU A 618 -7.68 -1.30 -8.42
N ASN A 619 -7.90 -0.23 -9.17
CA ASN A 619 -7.23 -0.05 -10.46
C ASN A 619 -5.85 0.62 -10.29
N ILE A 620 -5.76 1.80 -9.68
CA ILE A 620 -4.49 2.53 -9.51
C ILE A 620 -4.33 2.99 -8.05
N VAL A 621 -3.16 2.70 -7.46
CA VAL A 621 -2.78 3.13 -6.11
C VAL A 621 -1.51 3.96 -6.15
N ILE A 622 -1.54 5.14 -5.54
CA ILE A 622 -0.44 6.11 -5.50
C ILE A 622 -0.14 6.45 -4.04
N LYS A 623 1.06 6.11 -3.56
CA LYS A 623 1.46 6.34 -2.16
C LYS A 623 2.82 7.00 -2.04
N GLY A 624 2.90 8.08 -1.25
CA GLY A 624 4.17 8.71 -0.88
C GLY A 624 4.98 9.27 -2.06
N CYS A 625 4.32 9.70 -3.14
CA CYS A 625 4.97 10.14 -4.37
C CYS A 625 5.02 11.67 -4.49
N ASN A 626 5.93 12.19 -5.31
CA ASN A 626 6.02 13.63 -5.57
C ASN A 626 5.16 14.07 -6.76
N PHE A 627 5.46 13.62 -7.97
CA PHE A 627 4.69 13.97 -9.16
C PHE A 627 4.17 12.72 -9.84
N VAL A 628 2.86 12.54 -9.79
CA VAL A 628 2.18 11.43 -10.47
C VAL A 628 1.11 11.96 -11.39
N THR A 629 1.20 11.56 -12.65
CA THR A 629 0.25 11.91 -13.70
C THR A 629 -0.46 10.66 -14.20
N VAL A 630 -1.79 10.65 -14.11
CA VAL A 630 -2.68 9.67 -14.74
C VAL A 630 -3.48 10.40 -15.82
N GLY A 631 -3.23 10.07 -17.08
CA GLY A 631 -3.78 10.79 -18.23
C GLY A 631 -4.41 9.86 -19.25
N GLU A 632 -5.53 10.26 -19.82
CA GLU A 632 -6.17 9.57 -20.96
C GLU A 632 -6.40 8.07 -20.69
N THR A 633 -6.67 7.72 -19.43
CA THR A 633 -6.70 6.33 -18.96
C THR A 633 -8.14 5.94 -18.60
N ALA A 634 -8.55 4.74 -19.01
CA ALA A 634 -9.84 4.17 -18.65
C ALA A 634 -9.70 3.30 -17.40
N CYS A 635 -10.44 3.63 -16.35
CA CYS A 635 -10.51 2.89 -15.09
C CYS A 635 -11.96 2.53 -14.77
N GLY A 636 -12.25 1.24 -14.62
CA GLY A 636 -13.58 0.85 -14.14
C GLY A 636 -13.68 -0.60 -13.70
N GLY A 637 -14.82 -0.96 -13.11
CA GLY A 637 -15.12 -2.36 -12.74
C GLY A 637 -14.38 -2.89 -11.51
N ALA A 638 -13.71 -2.02 -10.73
CA ALA A 638 -13.07 -2.44 -9.49
C ALA A 638 -14.08 -2.48 -8.34
N SER A 639 -14.00 -3.47 -7.45
CA SER A 639 -14.98 -3.57 -6.36
C SER A 639 -14.91 -2.40 -5.38
N ALA A 640 -13.71 -1.83 -5.15
CA ALA A 640 -13.51 -0.74 -4.19
C ALA A 640 -13.24 0.60 -4.87
N ILE A 641 -12.04 0.84 -5.41
CA ILE A 641 -11.63 2.19 -5.82
C ILE A 641 -10.93 2.17 -7.19
N ASN A 642 -11.31 3.07 -8.10
CA ASN A 642 -10.60 3.20 -9.38
C ASN A 642 -9.21 3.85 -9.20
N ILE A 643 -9.14 5.04 -8.61
CA ILE A 643 -7.86 5.72 -8.37
C ILE A 643 -7.78 6.12 -6.90
N PHE A 644 -6.84 5.54 -6.16
CA PHE A 644 -6.55 5.88 -4.77
C PHE A 644 -5.19 6.57 -4.66
N ALA A 645 -5.17 7.71 -4.00
CA ALA A 645 -3.96 8.44 -3.70
C ALA A 645 -3.85 8.77 -2.21
N TYR A 646 -2.68 8.51 -1.65
CA TYR A 646 -2.38 8.70 -0.23
C TYR A 646 -1.03 9.38 -0.04
N GLN A 647 -0.98 10.42 0.81
CA GLN A 647 0.26 11.08 1.25
C GLN A 647 1.21 11.43 0.10
N SER A 648 0.67 11.89 -1.02
CA SER A 648 1.44 12.22 -2.23
C SER A 648 1.30 13.70 -2.56
N ASN A 649 2.39 14.31 -3.02
CA ASN A 649 2.50 15.77 -3.05
C ASN A 649 1.68 16.41 -4.17
N ILE A 650 1.98 16.08 -5.43
CA ILE A 650 1.37 16.65 -6.63
C ILE A 650 0.82 15.51 -7.49
N ILE A 651 -0.51 15.45 -7.56
CA ILE A 651 -1.24 14.44 -8.32
C ILE A 651 -2.01 15.12 -9.43
N LYS A 652 -1.96 14.53 -10.63
CA LYS A 652 -2.74 14.98 -11.77
C LYS A 652 -3.49 13.82 -12.40
N ILE A 653 -4.81 13.97 -12.52
CA ILE A 653 -5.71 13.02 -13.15
C ILE A 653 -6.48 13.76 -14.25
N TYR A 654 -6.24 13.43 -15.52
CA TYR A 654 -6.86 14.17 -16.63
C TYR A 654 -7.34 13.32 -17.80
N LYS A 655 -8.44 13.75 -18.44
CA LYS A 655 -9.04 13.07 -19.60
C LYS A 655 -9.28 11.56 -19.39
N CYS A 656 -9.47 11.13 -18.14
CA CYS A 656 -9.74 9.75 -17.81
C CYS A 656 -11.24 9.44 -17.90
N GLU A 657 -11.54 8.17 -18.14
CA GLU A 657 -12.89 7.61 -18.02
C GLU A 657 -12.92 6.72 -16.78
N ILE A 658 -13.70 7.10 -15.76
CA ILE A 658 -13.65 6.52 -14.41
C ILE A 658 -15.05 6.09 -14.00
N HIS A 659 -15.30 4.77 -13.94
CA HIS A 659 -16.68 4.29 -13.77
C HIS A 659 -16.83 2.97 -13.04
N SER A 660 -18.06 2.63 -12.67
CA SER A 660 -18.47 1.27 -12.27
C SER A 660 -17.67 0.65 -11.11
N SER A 661 -17.28 1.46 -10.12
CA SER A 661 -16.64 1.00 -8.88
C SER A 661 -17.39 1.52 -7.65
N TRP A 662 -17.01 1.13 -6.43
CA TRP A 662 -17.62 1.74 -5.23
C TRP A 662 -17.26 3.23 -5.12
N ILE A 663 -15.98 3.55 -5.30
CA ILE A 663 -15.46 4.92 -5.39
C ILE A 663 -14.70 5.12 -6.70
N GLY A 664 -14.95 6.23 -7.39
CA GLY A 664 -14.19 6.64 -8.57
C GLY A 664 -12.77 7.09 -8.21
N ILE A 665 -12.64 8.30 -7.67
CA ILE A 665 -11.36 8.87 -7.24
C ILE A 665 -11.38 9.06 -5.74
N TYR A 666 -10.36 8.60 -5.04
CA TYR A 666 -10.16 8.88 -3.62
C TYR A 666 -8.77 9.51 -3.39
N ILE A 667 -8.76 10.77 -2.94
CA ILE A 667 -7.57 11.50 -2.55
C ILE A 667 -7.57 11.68 -1.03
N GLU A 668 -6.50 11.20 -0.39
CA GLU A 668 -6.30 11.27 1.05
C GLU A 668 -4.94 11.87 1.39
N GLU A 669 -4.90 12.90 2.24
CA GLU A 669 -3.66 13.53 2.71
C GLU A 669 -2.71 13.98 1.57
N CYS A 670 -3.26 14.40 0.44
CA CYS A 670 -2.50 14.92 -0.70
C CYS A 670 -2.73 16.44 -0.82
N PRO A 671 -1.73 17.29 -0.56
CA PRO A 671 -1.92 18.74 -0.49
C PRO A 671 -2.26 19.37 -1.85
N THR A 672 -1.71 18.82 -2.94
CA THR A 672 -1.90 19.36 -4.29
C THR A 672 -2.41 18.29 -5.23
N SER A 673 -3.62 18.49 -5.76
CA SER A 673 -4.25 17.55 -6.69
C SER A 673 -4.96 18.29 -7.81
N THR A 674 -4.88 17.79 -9.04
CA THR A 674 -5.55 18.35 -10.21
C THR A 674 -6.38 17.27 -10.89
N ILE A 675 -7.71 17.41 -10.84
CA ILE A 675 -8.68 16.52 -11.47
C ILE A 675 -9.31 17.30 -12.63
N LEU A 676 -8.85 17.02 -13.85
CA LEU A 676 -9.07 17.89 -15.02
C LEU A 676 -9.74 17.16 -16.20
N ASN A 677 -10.93 17.61 -16.60
CA ASN A 677 -11.60 17.14 -17.83
C ASN A 677 -11.83 15.61 -17.89
N ASN A 678 -12.20 14.99 -16.76
CA ASN A 678 -12.51 13.56 -16.67
C ASN A 678 -14.01 13.29 -16.86
N ARG A 679 -14.35 12.05 -17.24
CA ARG A 679 -15.71 11.50 -17.17
C ARG A 679 -15.77 10.52 -15.99
N ILE A 680 -16.60 10.82 -15.00
CA ILE A 680 -16.69 10.08 -13.74
C ILE A 680 -18.14 9.66 -13.53
N TYR A 681 -18.47 8.38 -13.72
CA TYR A 681 -19.87 7.98 -13.75
C TYR A 681 -20.19 6.57 -13.27
N GLY A 682 -21.43 6.36 -12.82
CA GLY A 682 -21.93 5.02 -12.48
C GLY A 682 -21.16 4.32 -11.36
N ASN A 683 -20.49 5.06 -10.48
CA ASN A 683 -19.89 4.50 -9.27
C ASN A 683 -20.99 4.33 -8.22
N SER A 684 -21.04 3.17 -7.57
CA SER A 684 -22.17 2.80 -6.71
C SER A 684 -22.29 3.69 -5.47
N HIS A 685 -21.19 4.31 -5.04
CA HIS A 685 -21.17 5.19 -3.88
C HIS A 685 -20.64 6.60 -4.17
N ILE A 686 -19.33 6.79 -4.39
CA ILE A 686 -18.75 8.15 -4.52
C ILE A 686 -18.04 8.33 -5.86
N GLY A 687 -18.32 9.43 -6.58
CA GLY A 687 -17.55 9.83 -7.76
C GLY A 687 -16.14 10.30 -7.39
N ILE A 688 -16.04 11.35 -6.56
CA ILE A 688 -14.78 11.90 -6.04
C ILE A 688 -14.84 12.03 -4.52
N LYS A 689 -13.91 11.41 -3.79
CA LYS A 689 -13.71 11.55 -2.35
C LYS A 689 -12.44 12.35 -2.05
N ILE A 690 -12.56 13.37 -1.20
CA ILE A 690 -11.45 14.17 -0.66
C ILE A 690 -11.45 14.02 0.86
N TYR A 691 -10.33 13.60 1.44
CA TYR A 691 -10.20 13.36 2.88
C TYR A 691 -8.86 13.88 3.39
N LYS A 692 -8.90 14.73 4.43
CA LYS A 692 -7.70 15.32 5.07
C LYS A 692 -6.68 15.93 4.09
N CYS A 693 -7.12 16.49 2.98
CA CYS A 693 -6.24 17.16 2.04
C CYS A 693 -5.90 18.55 2.60
N PHE A 694 -4.77 18.61 3.31
CA PHE A 694 -4.31 19.80 4.04
C PHE A 694 -3.06 20.41 3.40
N THR A 695 -2.69 21.63 3.80
CA THR A 695 -1.53 22.31 3.20
C THR A 695 -0.21 21.61 3.48
N ALA A 696 0.76 21.83 2.59
CA ALA A 696 2.02 21.10 2.58
C ALA A 696 2.90 21.33 3.84
N GLY A 697 2.72 22.44 4.55
CA GLY A 697 3.53 22.80 5.72
C GLY A 697 3.32 21.93 6.98
N VAL A 698 2.18 21.25 7.11
CA VAL A 698 1.86 20.42 8.31
C VAL A 698 2.13 18.93 8.06
N LEU A 699 2.20 18.53 6.79
CA LEU A 699 2.41 17.15 6.38
C LEU A 699 3.93 16.89 6.27
N HIS A 700 4.56 16.62 7.41
CA HIS A 700 6.02 16.45 7.56
C HIS A 700 6.63 15.27 6.78
N TRP A 701 5.81 14.56 6.00
CA TRP A 701 6.17 13.43 5.15
C TRP A 701 6.29 13.73 3.66
N LEU A 702 6.06 14.98 3.28
CA LEU A 702 6.19 15.48 1.92
C LEU A 702 7.65 15.81 1.58
N CYS A 703 7.88 16.31 0.36
CA CYS A 703 9.22 16.59 -0.16
C CYS A 703 9.39 17.98 -0.77
N VAL A 704 8.31 18.76 -0.77
CA VAL A 704 8.33 20.18 -1.07
C VAL A 704 7.51 20.83 0.04
N GLU A 705 8.17 21.65 0.85
CA GLU A 705 7.46 22.63 1.67
C GLU A 705 6.72 23.56 0.68
N GLY A 706 5.40 23.58 0.74
CA GLY A 706 4.58 24.41 -0.14
C GLY A 706 4.06 25.60 0.63
N GLY A 707 4.12 26.80 0.02
CA GLY A 707 3.34 27.93 0.50
C GLY A 707 1.85 27.61 0.34
N ASP A 708 1.09 27.81 1.42
CA ASP A 708 -0.34 27.51 1.53
C ASP A 708 -1.18 27.95 0.30
N ASP A 709 -0.82 29.09 -0.30
CA ASP A 709 -1.56 29.71 -1.41
C ASP A 709 -1.33 29.06 -2.79
N VAL A 710 -0.31 28.20 -2.96
CA VAL A 710 0.00 27.56 -4.26
C VAL A 710 -0.44 26.10 -4.29
N THR A 711 -0.35 25.41 -3.14
CA THR A 711 -0.71 23.99 -3.01
C THR A 711 -2.21 23.83 -2.81
N THR A 712 -2.94 23.66 -3.91
CA THR A 712 -4.41 23.58 -3.93
C THR A 712 -4.92 22.32 -4.62
N THR A 713 -6.08 21.83 -4.20
CA THR A 713 -6.81 20.79 -4.95
C THR A 713 -7.79 21.43 -5.92
N LYS A 714 -7.60 21.18 -7.22
CA LYS A 714 -8.37 21.75 -8.34
C LYS A 714 -9.21 20.66 -9.00
N ILE A 715 -10.54 20.82 -9.00
CA ILE A 715 -11.50 19.95 -9.70
C ILE A 715 -12.14 20.77 -10.82
N ILE A 716 -11.66 20.59 -12.05
CA ILE A 716 -11.99 21.49 -13.17
C ILE A 716 -12.41 20.73 -14.43
N GLY A 717 -13.51 21.14 -15.07
CA GLY A 717 -13.87 20.64 -16.41
C GLY A 717 -14.50 19.23 -16.44
N ASN A 718 -14.83 18.64 -15.29
CA ASN A 718 -15.23 17.23 -15.21
C ASN A 718 -16.74 17.03 -15.45
N TYR A 719 -17.10 15.83 -15.91
CA TYR A 719 -18.47 15.34 -16.02
C TYR A 719 -18.67 14.25 -14.95
N ILE A 720 -19.47 14.54 -13.93
CA ILE A 720 -19.65 13.72 -12.72
C ILE A 720 -21.11 13.29 -12.62
N GLN A 721 -21.42 12.06 -13.01
CA GLN A 721 -22.79 11.64 -13.31
C GLN A 721 -23.19 10.28 -12.71
N ASP A 722 -24.47 10.12 -12.37
CA ASP A 722 -25.05 8.81 -12.00
C ASP A 722 -24.32 8.09 -10.83
N ASN A 723 -23.82 8.83 -9.83
CA ASN A 723 -23.25 8.28 -8.61
C ASN A 723 -24.19 8.50 -7.41
N SER A 724 -23.98 7.81 -6.29
CA SER A 724 -24.72 8.17 -5.05
C SER A 724 -24.29 9.56 -4.57
N TYR A 725 -23.00 9.81 -4.41
CA TYR A 725 -22.42 11.13 -4.20
C TYR A 725 -21.57 11.50 -5.41
N GLY A 726 -21.81 12.66 -6.03
CA GLY A 726 -20.94 13.17 -7.08
C GLY A 726 -19.55 13.50 -6.51
N ILE A 727 -19.51 14.40 -5.53
CA ILE A 727 -18.31 14.77 -4.78
C ILE A 727 -18.60 14.66 -3.28
N HIS A 728 -17.72 14.01 -2.52
CA HIS A 728 -17.84 13.83 -1.07
C HIS A 728 -16.55 14.31 -0.37
N MET A 729 -16.68 15.31 0.50
CA MET A 729 -15.57 15.90 1.25
C MET A 729 -15.88 15.88 2.74
N ASP A 730 -15.05 15.19 3.52
CA ASP A 730 -15.27 15.00 4.97
C ASP A 730 -13.96 14.65 5.70
N THR A 731 -13.97 14.73 7.03
CA THR A 731 -12.92 14.29 7.96
C THR A 731 -13.44 13.59 9.23
N GLU A 732 -14.72 13.19 9.30
CA GLU A 732 -15.31 12.49 10.46
C GLU A 732 -14.44 11.29 10.95
N HIS A 733 -14.39 11.11 12.28
CA HIS A 733 -13.59 10.11 13.02
C HIS A 733 -12.05 10.25 12.98
N GLY A 734 -11.51 11.39 12.52
CA GLY A 734 -10.08 11.72 12.67
C GLY A 734 -9.74 12.37 14.02
N PRO A 735 -8.49 12.29 14.51
CA PRO A 735 -8.06 13.04 15.70
C PRO A 735 -8.36 14.54 15.52
N THR A 736 -8.81 15.18 16.59
CA THR A 736 -9.29 16.58 16.59
C THR A 736 -8.24 17.53 16.00
N GLY A 737 -8.48 18.10 14.80
CA GLY A 737 -7.62 19.16 14.23
C GLY A 737 -7.59 19.24 12.70
N TYR A 738 -7.65 18.10 11.99
CA TYR A 738 -7.53 18.07 10.52
C TYR A 738 -8.83 18.43 9.79
N PHE A 739 -8.71 19.08 8.64
CA PHE A 739 -9.80 19.47 7.72
C PHE A 739 -9.29 19.47 6.27
N ASN A 740 -10.16 19.64 5.27
CA ASN A 740 -9.73 19.84 3.88
C ASN A 740 -9.51 21.34 3.60
N HIS A 741 -8.36 21.73 3.06
CA HIS A 741 -7.96 23.14 2.91
C HIS A 741 -7.73 23.53 1.44
N TYR A 742 -8.10 24.76 1.08
CA TYR A 742 -7.94 25.37 -0.25
C TYR A 742 -8.39 24.50 -1.44
N ILE A 743 -9.63 24.01 -1.39
CA ILE A 743 -10.22 23.26 -2.50
C ILE A 743 -10.92 24.22 -3.49
N ARG A 744 -10.68 24.04 -4.79
CA ARG A 744 -11.31 24.80 -5.89
C ARG A 744 -12.10 23.87 -6.80
N ILE A 745 -13.38 24.15 -6.98
CA ILE A 745 -14.28 23.36 -7.85
C ILE A 745 -14.94 24.28 -8.87
N GLN A 746 -14.60 24.13 -10.15
CA GLN A 746 -15.03 25.05 -11.21
C GLN A 746 -15.27 24.34 -12.55
N TYR A 747 -16.23 24.83 -13.34
CA TYR A 747 -16.50 24.31 -14.69
C TYR A 747 -16.79 22.81 -14.73
N ASN A 748 -17.50 22.26 -13.74
CA ASN A 748 -17.93 20.86 -13.77
C ASN A 748 -19.42 20.74 -14.12
N THR A 749 -19.80 19.62 -14.72
CA THR A 749 -21.19 19.19 -14.80
C THR A 749 -21.41 18.07 -13.78
N ILE A 750 -22.26 18.32 -12.79
CA ILE A 750 -22.60 17.40 -11.70
C ILE A 750 -24.07 17.05 -11.85
N GLU A 751 -24.36 15.86 -12.38
CA GLU A 751 -25.70 15.52 -12.87
C GLU A 751 -26.20 14.13 -12.42
N ASN A 752 -27.51 13.99 -12.18
CA ASN A 752 -28.17 12.72 -11.87
C ASN A 752 -27.62 11.94 -10.65
N ASN A 753 -26.94 12.61 -9.71
CA ASN A 753 -26.46 11.97 -8.48
C ASN A 753 -27.56 11.96 -7.40
N ASN A 754 -27.50 11.06 -6.41
CA ASN A 754 -28.39 11.18 -5.25
C ASN A 754 -28.08 12.46 -4.46
N VAL A 755 -26.79 12.76 -4.30
CA VAL A 755 -26.29 14.03 -3.76
C VAL A 755 -25.22 14.54 -4.72
N GLY A 756 -25.39 15.75 -5.26
CA GLY A 756 -24.40 16.35 -6.15
C GLY A 756 -23.07 16.56 -5.43
N ILE A 757 -23.09 17.25 -4.29
CA ILE A 757 -21.92 17.46 -3.44
C ILE A 757 -22.25 17.37 -1.94
N TYR A 758 -21.42 16.65 -1.19
CA TYR A 758 -21.42 16.65 0.28
C TYR A 758 -20.16 17.33 0.80
N VAL A 759 -20.31 18.26 1.74
CA VAL A 759 -19.20 19.05 2.30
C VAL A 759 -19.29 19.12 3.82
N ASN A 760 -18.26 18.64 4.52
CA ASN A 760 -18.07 18.77 5.96
C ASN A 760 -16.59 19.04 6.26
N SER A 761 -16.28 19.83 7.31
CA SER A 761 -14.91 20.17 7.72
C SER A 761 -13.98 20.53 6.54
N THR A 762 -14.40 21.46 5.69
CA THR A 762 -13.72 21.74 4.41
C THR A 762 -13.76 23.22 4.04
N GLU A 763 -12.61 23.84 3.82
CA GLU A 763 -12.48 25.17 3.24
C GLU A 763 -12.38 25.10 1.71
N THR A 764 -13.35 25.69 1.02
CA THR A 764 -13.52 25.48 -0.43
C THR A 764 -14.23 26.64 -1.12
N HIS A 765 -13.89 26.85 -2.40
CA HIS A 765 -14.61 27.72 -3.34
C HIS A 765 -15.23 26.89 -4.46
N ILE A 766 -16.56 26.93 -4.55
CA ILE A 766 -17.36 26.18 -5.53
C ILE A 766 -18.12 27.20 -6.38
N TYR A 767 -17.75 27.36 -7.66
CA TYR A 767 -18.34 28.39 -8.53
C TYR A 767 -18.25 27.97 -10.01
N GLU A 768 -19.12 28.49 -10.85
CA GLU A 768 -19.21 28.18 -12.28
C GLU A 768 -19.36 26.67 -12.57
N ASN A 769 -20.13 25.96 -11.75
CA ASN A 769 -20.51 24.57 -12.01
C ASN A 769 -21.99 24.46 -12.43
N ASN A 770 -22.34 23.35 -13.09
CA ASN A 770 -23.71 22.99 -13.43
C ASN A 770 -24.19 21.87 -12.50
N PHE A 771 -25.15 22.17 -11.62
CA PHE A 771 -25.86 21.17 -10.84
C PHE A 771 -27.21 20.87 -11.52
N VAL A 772 -27.37 19.65 -12.01
CA VAL A 772 -28.51 19.28 -12.87
C VAL A 772 -29.13 17.96 -12.39
N LYS A 773 -30.44 17.89 -12.15
CA LYS A 773 -31.19 16.66 -11.87
C LYS A 773 -30.64 15.78 -10.74
N ASN A 774 -29.84 16.33 -9.83
CA ASN A 774 -29.44 15.62 -8.63
C ASN A 774 -30.65 15.55 -7.69
N LYS A 775 -30.85 14.44 -6.96
CA LYS A 775 -31.97 14.36 -5.98
C LYS A 775 -31.82 15.43 -4.89
N LYS A 776 -30.57 15.74 -4.52
CA LYS A 776 -30.18 16.91 -3.74
C LYS A 776 -28.94 17.52 -4.38
N HIS A 777 -28.95 18.82 -4.69
CA HIS A 777 -27.78 19.45 -5.32
C HIS A 777 -26.57 19.49 -4.39
N ALA A 778 -26.77 19.82 -3.11
CA ALA A 778 -25.71 19.81 -2.12
C ALA A 778 -26.21 19.53 -0.69
N ILE A 779 -25.33 19.00 0.16
CA ILE A 779 -25.52 18.83 1.61
C ILE A 779 -24.27 19.40 2.31
N VAL A 780 -24.50 20.11 3.42
CA VAL A 780 -23.44 20.66 4.26
C VAL A 780 -23.55 20.03 5.65
N GLY A 781 -22.45 19.43 6.12
CA GLY A 781 -22.33 18.77 7.42
C GLY A 781 -22.38 19.73 8.62
N ARG A 782 -22.09 19.20 9.82
CA ARG A 782 -22.15 19.97 11.07
C ARG A 782 -21.01 20.97 11.20
N ASP A 783 -19.81 20.61 10.74
CA ASP A 783 -18.64 21.48 10.80
C ASP A 783 -18.53 22.29 9.50
N ARG A 784 -18.99 23.54 9.55
CA ARG A 784 -19.18 24.42 8.38
C ARG A 784 -17.98 25.32 8.08
N ARG A 785 -16.74 24.86 8.32
CA ARG A 785 -15.51 25.66 8.09
C ARG A 785 -15.54 26.30 6.70
N ALA A 786 -15.47 27.63 6.63
CA ALA A 786 -15.33 28.54 5.46
C ALA A 786 -15.77 28.08 4.04
N THR A 787 -16.75 27.18 3.90
CA THR A 787 -17.25 26.70 2.60
C THR A 787 -18.03 27.79 1.88
N LYS A 788 -17.62 28.14 0.66
CA LYS A 788 -18.28 29.14 -0.20
C LYS A 788 -18.75 28.52 -1.51
N PHE A 789 -20.05 28.64 -1.78
CA PHE A 789 -20.67 28.26 -3.07
C PHE A 789 -20.67 29.40 -4.10
N TYR A 790 -19.74 30.33 -3.95
CA TYR A 790 -19.56 31.46 -4.84
C TYR A 790 -18.16 32.03 -4.63
N VAL A 791 -17.80 32.93 -5.52
CA VAL A 791 -16.60 33.75 -5.48
C VAL A 791 -17.04 35.22 -5.54
N ASN A 792 -16.53 36.06 -4.63
CA ASN A 792 -16.80 37.50 -4.60
C ASN A 792 -15.53 38.30 -4.30
N TYR A 793 -14.64 38.36 -5.28
CA TYR A 793 -13.32 38.94 -5.08
C TYR A 793 -13.24 40.47 -5.16
N SER A 794 -14.32 41.17 -5.53
CA SER A 794 -14.38 42.64 -5.44
C SER A 794 -14.20 43.19 -4.02
N ARG A 795 -14.31 42.33 -3.00
CA ARG A 795 -14.01 42.62 -1.59
C ARG A 795 -12.66 42.06 -1.11
N ASP A 796 -12.02 41.21 -1.92
CA ASP A 796 -10.86 40.38 -1.57
C ASP A 796 -9.65 40.63 -2.51
N TRP A 797 -9.55 41.81 -3.14
CA TRP A 797 -8.39 42.30 -3.92
C TRP A 797 -8.16 41.71 -5.34
N PHE A 798 -9.16 41.08 -6.00
CA PHE A 798 -9.05 40.62 -7.40
C PHE A 798 -10.00 41.36 -8.36
N LEU A 799 -9.71 41.30 -9.68
CA LEU A 799 -10.38 42.11 -10.72
C LEU A 799 -11.68 41.51 -11.29
N ASP A 800 -11.99 40.24 -10.99
CA ASP A 800 -13.15 39.55 -11.55
C ASP A 800 -14.47 39.92 -10.86
N ALA A 801 -15.56 39.96 -11.64
CA ALA A 801 -16.91 40.13 -11.11
C ALA A 801 -17.32 38.93 -10.24
N PRO A 802 -18.15 39.14 -9.19
CA PRO A 802 -18.67 38.05 -8.36
C PRO A 802 -19.46 37.03 -9.19
N VAL A 803 -19.34 35.74 -8.86
CA VAL A 803 -19.95 34.63 -9.61
C VAL A 803 -20.22 33.41 -8.73
N GLY A 804 -21.35 32.75 -8.95
CA GLY A 804 -21.79 31.52 -8.28
C GLY A 804 -21.95 30.36 -9.25
N ASN A 805 -22.92 29.48 -8.99
CA ASN A 805 -23.17 28.26 -9.76
C ASN A 805 -24.53 28.27 -10.46
N TYR A 806 -24.69 27.39 -11.45
CA TYR A 806 -25.99 27.09 -12.04
C TYR A 806 -26.66 25.93 -11.29
N TRP A 807 -27.91 26.14 -10.92
CA TRP A 807 -28.78 25.16 -10.24
C TRP A 807 -30.05 25.02 -11.09
N ASP A 808 -30.39 23.80 -11.54
CA ASP A 808 -31.52 23.62 -12.45
C ASP A 808 -32.91 23.77 -11.78
N ASP A 809 -32.96 23.86 -10.45
CA ASP A 809 -34.13 24.19 -9.65
C ASP A 809 -34.21 25.68 -9.25
N TYR A 810 -33.20 26.49 -9.59
CA TYR A 810 -33.22 27.93 -9.34
C TYR A 810 -34.10 28.67 -10.35
N THR A 811 -35.12 29.35 -9.85
CA THR A 811 -36.12 30.09 -10.64
C THR A 811 -36.00 31.61 -10.50
N GLY A 812 -34.95 32.10 -9.81
CA GLY A 812 -34.73 33.52 -9.58
C GLY A 812 -34.10 34.26 -10.76
N THR A 813 -33.87 35.57 -10.58
CA THR A 813 -33.36 36.47 -11.63
C THR A 813 -31.83 36.55 -11.67
N GLY A 814 -31.13 35.85 -10.77
CA GLY A 814 -29.68 35.95 -10.56
C GLY A 814 -29.26 37.06 -9.59
N ALA A 815 -30.20 37.91 -9.14
CA ALA A 815 -29.97 38.91 -8.10
C ALA A 815 -30.28 38.38 -6.69
N GLU A 816 -31.12 37.34 -6.59
CA GLU A 816 -31.54 36.74 -5.32
C GLU A 816 -30.68 35.52 -4.99
N PRO A 817 -30.18 35.38 -3.75
CA PRO A 817 -29.41 34.21 -3.35
C PRO A 817 -30.19 32.90 -3.50
N TYR A 818 -29.50 31.85 -3.94
CA TYR A 818 -30.03 30.48 -3.92
C TYR A 818 -29.74 29.83 -2.56
N LYS A 819 -30.79 29.32 -1.91
CA LYS A 819 -30.68 28.67 -0.60
C LYS A 819 -30.37 27.20 -0.78
N ILE A 820 -29.13 26.82 -0.47
CA ILE A 820 -28.61 25.46 -0.63
C ILE A 820 -28.99 24.58 0.56
N TYR A 821 -28.71 25.09 1.77
CA TYR A 821 -28.95 24.42 3.05
C TYR A 821 -29.34 25.48 4.09
N PRO A 822 -30.00 25.15 5.22
CA PRO A 822 -30.31 26.16 6.24
C PRO A 822 -29.09 26.98 6.69
N GLY A 823 -29.08 28.27 6.33
CA GLY A 823 -28.01 29.22 6.62
C GLY A 823 -26.84 29.22 5.63
N VAL A 824 -26.92 28.48 4.53
CA VAL A 824 -25.88 28.39 3.49
C VAL A 824 -26.48 28.77 2.14
N PHE A 825 -25.85 29.73 1.46
CA PHE A 825 -26.37 30.32 0.23
C PHE A 825 -25.30 30.43 -0.84
N ASP A 826 -25.71 30.30 -2.09
CA ASP A 826 -25.00 30.88 -3.23
C ASP A 826 -25.58 32.28 -3.46
N TYR A 827 -24.76 33.32 -3.26
CA TYR A 827 -25.19 34.72 -3.39
C TYR A 827 -25.21 35.23 -4.83
N PHE A 828 -24.61 34.50 -5.77
CA PHE A 828 -24.48 34.92 -7.16
C PHE A 828 -24.90 33.80 -8.13
N PRO A 829 -26.08 33.19 -7.95
CA PRO A 829 -26.49 32.04 -8.75
C PRO A 829 -26.67 32.44 -10.22
N LEU A 830 -26.30 31.52 -11.10
CA LEU A 830 -26.38 31.70 -12.55
C LEU A 830 -27.76 31.31 -13.07
N THR A 831 -28.30 32.11 -14.00
CA THR A 831 -29.61 31.85 -14.63
C THR A 831 -29.54 30.96 -15.87
N LYS A 832 -28.32 30.62 -16.31
CA LYS A 832 -28.08 29.74 -17.46
C LYS A 832 -26.93 28.78 -17.12
N PRO A 833 -26.96 27.55 -17.66
CA PRO A 833 -25.85 26.62 -17.52
C PRO A 833 -24.54 27.24 -17.99
N VAL A 834 -23.49 26.97 -17.24
CA VAL A 834 -22.10 27.29 -17.55
C VAL A 834 -21.66 26.46 -18.75
N LYS A 835 -21.04 27.10 -19.74
CA LYS A 835 -20.37 26.40 -20.82
C LYS A 835 -19.04 25.86 -20.33
N ILE A 836 -18.93 24.55 -20.20
CA ILE A 836 -17.67 23.87 -19.85
C ILE A 836 -16.61 24.17 -20.94
N PRO A 837 -15.42 24.69 -20.58
CA PRO A 837 -14.39 25.03 -21.55
C PRO A 837 -13.78 23.78 -22.18
N VAL A 838 -13.40 23.87 -23.46
CA VAL A 838 -12.59 22.84 -24.11
C VAL A 838 -11.13 23.06 -23.69
N ILE A 839 -10.68 22.28 -22.71
CA ILE A 839 -9.30 22.32 -22.24
C ILE A 839 -8.43 21.55 -23.23
N ARG A 840 -7.42 22.23 -23.80
CA ARG A 840 -6.44 21.64 -24.72
C ARG A 840 -5.06 21.48 -24.11
N ASP A 841 -4.80 22.27 -23.07
CA ASP A 841 -3.52 22.31 -22.39
C ASP A 841 -3.52 21.35 -21.20
N PHE A 842 -2.66 20.35 -21.28
CA PHE A 842 -2.43 19.35 -20.24
C PHE A 842 -0.94 19.21 -19.96
N GLU A 843 -0.12 20.16 -20.42
CA GLU A 843 1.30 20.19 -20.11
C GLU A 843 1.56 21.29 -19.08
N GLY A 844 2.57 21.12 -18.24
CA GLY A 844 2.92 22.15 -17.28
C GLY A 844 3.74 23.27 -17.94
N PRO A 845 3.76 24.49 -17.36
CA PRO A 845 4.49 25.64 -17.89
C PRO A 845 5.94 25.35 -18.27
N TYR A 846 6.44 26.03 -19.31
CA TYR A 846 7.88 26.11 -19.53
C TYR A 846 8.51 26.96 -18.42
N VAL A 847 9.42 26.36 -17.66
CA VAL A 847 10.15 27.03 -16.59
C VAL A 847 11.64 27.05 -16.93
N LYS A 848 12.28 28.21 -16.81
CA LYS A 848 13.72 28.37 -17.01
C LYS A 848 14.33 29.31 -15.98
N ILE A 849 15.33 28.83 -15.25
CA ILE A 849 16.26 29.67 -14.49
C ILE A 849 17.33 30.17 -15.46
N LYS A 850 17.35 31.48 -15.73
CA LYS A 850 18.39 32.12 -16.57
C LYS A 850 19.71 32.23 -15.83
N SER A 851 19.65 32.67 -14.58
CA SER A 851 20.80 32.76 -13.70
C SER A 851 20.34 32.65 -12.24
N ALA A 852 21.17 32.05 -11.40
CA ALA A 852 21.00 32.03 -9.96
C ALA A 852 22.34 32.43 -9.33
N LYS A 853 22.36 33.55 -8.61
CA LYS A 853 23.58 34.12 -8.03
C LYS A 853 23.42 34.27 -6.53
N VAL A 854 24.34 33.68 -5.79
CA VAL A 854 24.42 33.86 -4.33
C VAL A 854 24.89 35.29 -4.05
N VAL A 855 24.13 36.02 -3.25
CA VAL A 855 24.46 37.37 -2.80
C VAL A 855 24.75 37.31 -1.30
N TRP A 856 25.98 37.63 -0.92
CA TRP A 856 26.45 37.57 0.46
C TRP A 856 26.15 38.87 1.20
N ARG A 857 25.67 38.75 2.44
CA ARG A 857 25.62 39.79 3.46
C ARG A 857 26.27 39.24 4.73
N ASP A 858 27.54 39.57 4.97
CA ASP A 858 28.39 38.96 6.01
C ASP A 858 28.53 37.43 5.86
N LYS A 859 28.20 36.65 6.91
CA LYS A 859 28.20 35.16 6.90
C LYS A 859 26.89 34.54 6.37
N ARG A 860 26.02 35.35 5.76
CA ARG A 860 24.64 35.01 5.37
C ARG A 860 24.46 35.22 3.87
N PHE A 861 23.48 34.55 3.28
CA PHE A 861 23.24 34.68 1.85
C PHE A 861 21.75 34.68 1.51
N PHE A 862 21.41 35.34 0.41
CA PHE A 862 20.18 35.10 -0.33
C PHE A 862 20.53 34.74 -1.78
N ILE A 863 19.61 34.16 -2.52
CA ILE A 863 19.84 33.77 -3.93
C ILE A 863 19.03 34.70 -4.82
N ARG A 864 19.73 35.47 -5.67
CA ARG A 864 19.10 36.25 -6.73
C ARG A 864 18.86 35.36 -7.95
N ILE A 865 17.59 35.12 -8.26
CA ILE A 865 17.12 34.22 -9.31
C ILE A 865 16.52 35.05 -10.44
N GLU A 866 17.05 34.92 -11.65
CA GLU A 866 16.46 35.46 -12.87
C GLU A 866 15.74 34.32 -13.61
N TYR A 867 14.45 34.46 -13.91
CA TYR A 867 13.64 33.37 -14.46
C TYR A 867 12.74 33.80 -15.63
N ILE A 868 12.38 32.83 -16.46
CA ILE A 868 11.26 32.90 -17.42
C ILE A 868 10.31 31.77 -17.12
N ILE A 869 9.02 32.11 -17.03
CA ILE A 869 7.90 31.18 -17.02
C ILE A 869 6.98 31.54 -18.18
N SER A 870 6.57 30.56 -18.97
CA SER A 870 5.60 30.77 -20.05
C SER A 870 4.79 29.52 -20.34
N ASP A 871 3.55 29.70 -20.77
CA ASP A 871 2.65 28.60 -21.07
C ASP A 871 1.65 28.94 -22.20
N GLU A 872 0.97 27.94 -22.76
CA GLU A 872 -0.12 28.19 -23.72
C GLU A 872 -1.37 28.73 -23.01
N SER A 873 -1.58 28.34 -21.75
CA SER A 873 -2.61 28.86 -20.87
C SER A 873 -2.12 30.02 -19.98
N TYR A 874 -3.01 30.58 -19.15
CA TYR A 874 -2.61 31.65 -18.23
C TYR A 874 -1.83 31.06 -17.05
N VAL A 875 -0.71 31.69 -16.70
CA VAL A 875 0.16 31.24 -15.60
C VAL A 875 -0.05 32.05 -14.34
N ALA A 876 -0.36 33.34 -14.46
CA ALA A 876 -0.45 34.25 -13.32
C ALA A 876 -1.43 35.39 -13.60
N GLY A 877 -1.87 36.07 -12.53
CA GLY A 877 -2.81 37.19 -12.59
C GLY A 877 -3.69 37.25 -11.35
N ASN A 878 -4.21 38.43 -11.00
CA ASN A 878 -5.25 38.58 -9.99
C ASN A 878 -6.62 38.26 -10.58
N SER A 879 -6.87 36.97 -10.82
CA SER A 879 -8.12 36.46 -11.40
C SER A 879 -8.66 35.22 -10.67
N LYS A 880 -9.99 35.02 -10.78
CA LYS A 880 -10.70 33.78 -10.45
C LYS A 880 -10.15 32.54 -11.16
N LEU A 881 -9.36 32.71 -12.22
CA LEU A 881 -8.76 31.63 -13.01
C LEU A 881 -7.48 31.06 -12.40
N THR A 882 -6.72 31.85 -11.66
CA THR A 882 -5.39 31.48 -11.14
C THR A 882 -5.44 31.19 -9.64
N LEU A 883 -6.19 31.98 -8.87
CA LEU A 883 -6.37 31.88 -7.41
C LEU A 883 -5.07 31.55 -6.64
N GLY A 884 -4.33 32.57 -6.21
CA GLY A 884 -3.15 32.41 -5.35
C GLY A 884 -1.81 32.66 -6.04
N GLY A 885 -0.71 32.29 -5.37
CA GLY A 885 0.64 32.35 -5.94
C GLY A 885 0.78 31.37 -7.11
N PHE A 886 1.65 31.68 -8.07
CA PHE A 886 1.78 30.89 -9.30
C PHE A 886 3.03 30.00 -9.35
N ALA A 887 4.02 30.30 -8.51
CA ALA A 887 5.29 29.60 -8.49
C ALA A 887 5.85 29.50 -7.07
N VAL A 888 6.72 28.50 -6.85
CA VAL A 888 7.42 28.25 -5.58
C VAL A 888 8.90 28.04 -5.89
N VAL A 889 9.76 28.77 -5.19
CA VAL A 889 11.20 28.49 -5.17
C VAL A 889 11.49 27.60 -3.98
N HIS A 890 12.27 26.55 -4.19
CA HIS A 890 12.61 25.57 -3.18
C HIS A 890 14.10 25.32 -3.17
N LEU A 891 14.72 25.48 -2.00
CA LEU A 891 16.08 25.06 -1.73
C LEU A 891 16.04 23.80 -0.86
N LEU A 892 16.80 22.78 -1.22
CA LEU A 892 16.86 21.53 -0.46
C LEU A 892 18.27 20.96 -0.48
N GLY A 893 18.84 20.69 0.69
CA GLY A 893 20.18 20.13 0.82
C GLY A 893 20.37 19.33 2.11
N PRO A 894 21.39 18.47 2.20
CA PRO A 894 21.64 17.61 3.36
C PRO A 894 22.15 18.35 4.60
N HIS A 895 22.41 19.66 4.50
CA HIS A 895 23.02 20.47 5.57
C HIS A 895 22.09 21.57 6.09
N MET A 896 20.80 21.43 5.86
CA MET A 896 19.80 22.30 6.48
C MET A 896 19.72 21.98 7.98
N GLU A 897 20.04 22.97 8.82
CA GLU A 897 20.24 22.82 10.28
C GLU A 897 18.92 22.87 11.09
N LYS A 898 19.04 22.64 12.41
CA LYS A 898 17.97 22.51 13.42
C LYS A 898 17.08 23.75 13.63
N GLU A 899 17.25 24.82 12.84
CA GLU A 899 16.45 26.06 12.95
C GLU A 899 15.15 26.00 12.14
N LEU A 900 15.04 25.08 11.18
CA LEU A 900 13.76 24.73 10.57
C LEU A 900 13.05 23.68 11.43
N GLU A 901 11.72 23.76 11.54
CA GLU A 901 10.92 22.74 12.24
C GLU A 901 11.04 21.37 11.55
N PHE A 902 11.09 21.37 10.21
CA PHE A 902 11.20 20.18 9.37
C PHE A 902 12.29 20.32 8.27
N PRO A 903 13.59 20.34 8.61
CA PRO A 903 14.68 20.68 7.68
C PRO A 903 14.82 19.75 6.45
N TRP A 904 14.26 18.54 6.50
CA TRP A 904 14.24 17.62 5.35
C TRP A 904 13.23 18.01 4.27
N LEU A 905 12.27 18.89 4.58
CA LEU A 905 11.35 19.45 3.59
C LEU A 905 12.00 20.54 2.76
N GLY A 906 13.18 21.00 3.13
CA GLY A 906 13.85 22.14 2.50
C GLY A 906 13.36 23.48 3.06
N TYR A 907 13.72 24.55 2.36
CA TYR A 907 13.17 25.89 2.59
C TYR A 907 12.48 26.36 1.31
N ALA A 908 11.23 26.79 1.40
CA ALA A 908 10.47 27.25 0.24
C ALA A 908 9.85 28.64 0.44
N GLU A 909 9.77 29.40 -0.66
CA GLU A 909 9.06 30.69 -0.71
C GLU A 909 8.16 30.74 -1.95
N GLY A 910 6.94 31.23 -1.77
CA GLY A 910 6.01 31.50 -2.87
C GLY A 910 6.38 32.78 -3.63
N ILE A 911 6.22 32.75 -4.96
CA ILE A 911 6.33 33.93 -5.82
C ILE A 911 4.93 34.42 -6.18
N LEU A 912 4.66 35.69 -5.85
CA LEU A 912 3.44 36.39 -6.25
C LEU A 912 3.50 36.76 -7.74
N GLY A 913 2.39 36.54 -8.43
CA GLY A 913 2.24 36.89 -9.84
C GLY A 913 2.03 38.39 -10.07
N PRO A 914 2.16 38.87 -11.32
CA PRO A 914 1.68 40.21 -11.69
C PRO A 914 0.16 40.32 -11.45
N GLU A 915 -0.33 41.55 -11.26
CA GLU A 915 -1.77 41.81 -11.13
C GLU A 915 -2.53 41.45 -12.41
N GLU A 916 -1.94 41.73 -13.58
CA GLU A 916 -2.54 41.43 -14.87
C GLU A 916 -2.45 39.94 -15.22
N LEU A 917 -3.53 39.42 -15.77
CA LEU A 917 -3.60 38.05 -16.26
C LEU A 917 -2.65 37.85 -17.45
N THR A 918 -1.68 36.95 -17.31
CA THR A 918 -0.61 36.75 -18.30
C THR A 918 -0.29 35.28 -18.54
N LYS A 919 0.24 35.00 -19.74
CA LYS A 919 0.78 33.69 -20.16
C LYS A 919 2.30 33.60 -20.05
N ARG A 920 2.96 34.71 -19.72
CA ARG A 920 4.41 34.81 -19.62
C ARG A 920 4.82 35.76 -18.50
N VAL A 921 5.70 35.29 -17.64
CA VAL A 921 6.30 36.08 -16.57
C VAL A 921 7.82 35.97 -16.72
N GLU A 922 8.49 37.11 -16.74
CA GLU A 922 9.94 37.20 -16.69
C GLU A 922 10.31 38.14 -15.55
N GLY A 923 11.17 37.68 -14.65
CA GLY A 923 11.38 38.39 -13.39
C GLY A 923 12.70 38.08 -12.72
N VAL A 924 12.93 38.84 -11.66
CA VAL A 924 14.03 38.65 -10.72
C VAL A 924 13.42 38.46 -9.34
N TYR A 925 13.79 37.38 -8.65
CA TYR A 925 13.34 37.09 -7.29
C TYR A 925 14.55 36.94 -6.37
N ASN A 926 14.50 37.56 -5.20
CA ASN A 926 15.54 37.47 -4.18
C ASN A 926 15.10 36.46 -3.12
N PHE A 927 15.33 35.17 -3.40
CA PHE A 927 14.94 34.07 -2.54
C PHE A 927 15.71 34.10 -1.22
N GLY A 928 14.98 34.12 -0.10
CA GLY A 928 15.51 34.20 1.25
C GLY A 928 15.90 35.61 1.69
N GLU A 929 15.60 36.68 0.93
CA GLU A 929 15.96 38.05 1.33
C GLU A 929 15.17 38.53 2.55
N TYR A 930 13.88 38.21 2.64
CA TYR A 930 13.07 38.53 3.82
C TYR A 930 13.60 37.78 5.04
N ALA A 931 13.82 36.46 4.92
CA ALA A 931 14.47 35.66 5.95
C ALA A 931 15.81 36.29 6.36
N CYS A 932 16.72 36.60 5.44
CA CYS A 932 18.01 37.25 5.74
C CYS A 932 17.93 38.51 6.62
N ASN A 933 16.79 39.23 6.61
CA ASN A 933 16.57 40.42 7.43
C ASN A 933 16.05 40.11 8.86
N TRP A 934 15.49 38.92 9.11
CA TRP A 934 14.87 38.53 10.39
C TRP A 934 15.43 37.22 11.01
N GLN A 935 15.79 36.23 10.19
CA GLN A 935 16.46 34.97 10.53
C GLN A 935 17.45 34.53 9.42
N PRO A 936 18.76 34.42 9.69
CA PRO A 936 19.76 34.23 8.65
C PRO A 936 19.78 32.83 8.01
N MET A 937 19.84 32.76 6.67
CA MET A 937 20.20 31.51 5.96
C MET A 937 21.72 31.25 6.07
N PRO A 938 22.15 30.14 6.71
CA PRO A 938 23.56 29.84 6.94
C PRO A 938 24.29 29.31 5.70
N ALA A 939 25.55 29.72 5.49
CA ALA A 939 26.35 29.35 4.31
C ALA A 939 26.40 27.85 4.01
N GLU A 940 26.39 27.01 5.03
CA GLU A 940 26.37 25.55 4.96
C GLU A 940 25.15 24.98 4.21
N TRP A 941 24.02 25.69 4.19
CA TRP A 941 22.83 25.28 3.43
C TRP A 941 23.06 25.24 1.92
N LEU A 942 24.10 25.92 1.40
CA LEU A 942 24.46 25.85 -0.03
C LEU A 942 25.22 24.58 -0.39
N ARG A 943 25.83 23.90 0.59
CA ARG A 943 26.64 22.72 0.32
C ARG A 943 25.74 21.56 -0.12
N ASP A 944 25.99 21.03 -1.31
CA ASP A 944 25.25 19.92 -1.93
C ASP A 944 23.73 20.15 -2.02
N ALA A 945 23.29 21.41 -2.06
CA ALA A 945 21.88 21.77 -2.18
C ALA A 945 21.43 21.92 -3.63
N SER A 946 20.17 21.57 -3.87
CA SER A 946 19.45 21.79 -5.11
C SER A 946 18.49 22.97 -4.96
N LEU A 947 18.54 23.91 -5.91
CA LEU A 947 17.56 24.97 -6.08
C LEU A 947 16.58 24.57 -7.20
N THR A 948 15.29 24.59 -6.92
CA THR A 948 14.24 24.23 -7.88
C THR A 948 13.19 25.33 -7.93
N LEU A 949 12.74 25.68 -9.14
CA LEU A 949 11.61 26.59 -9.35
C LEU A 949 10.43 25.77 -9.89
N TYR A 950 9.35 25.68 -9.12
CA TYR A 950 8.10 25.05 -9.47
C TYR A 950 7.09 26.09 -9.93
N CYS A 951 6.24 25.75 -10.91
CA CYS A 951 5.16 26.62 -11.37
C CYS A 951 3.93 25.78 -11.72
N THR A 952 2.75 26.35 -11.51
CA THR A 952 1.47 25.81 -11.98
C THR A 952 0.80 26.80 -12.93
N ASP A 953 0.01 26.32 -13.87
CA ASP A 953 -0.86 27.15 -14.69
C ASP A 953 -2.28 27.29 -14.08
N MET A 954 -3.17 27.98 -14.79
CA MET A 954 -4.56 28.18 -14.38
C MET A 954 -5.36 26.88 -14.25
N TRP A 955 -4.94 25.80 -14.94
CA TRP A 955 -5.62 24.50 -14.91
C TRP A 955 -5.09 23.59 -13.81
N GLY A 956 -3.93 23.89 -13.22
CA GLY A 956 -3.26 23.02 -12.27
C GLY A 956 -2.19 22.13 -12.89
N ASN A 957 -1.74 22.42 -14.11
CA ASN A 957 -0.63 21.71 -14.72
C ASN A 957 0.69 22.21 -14.10
N TRP A 958 1.39 21.33 -13.38
CA TRP A 958 2.64 21.67 -12.72
C TRP A 958 3.86 21.32 -13.57
N ASN A 959 4.89 22.16 -13.50
CA ASN A 959 6.22 21.88 -14.04
C ASN A 959 7.31 22.49 -13.16
N LYS A 960 8.57 22.15 -13.43
CA LYS A 960 9.72 22.72 -12.73
C LYS A 960 10.94 22.85 -13.63
N ASN A 961 11.89 23.68 -13.20
CA ASN A 961 13.25 23.69 -13.72
C ASN A 961 14.21 23.29 -12.59
N ASP A 962 15.09 22.33 -12.88
CA ASP A 962 16.19 21.93 -12.01
C ASP A 962 17.51 21.84 -12.79
N THR A 963 18.61 21.60 -12.08
CA THR A 963 19.97 21.56 -12.62
C THR A 963 20.43 20.18 -13.11
N SER A 964 19.55 19.18 -13.12
CA SER A 964 19.90 17.80 -13.46
C SER A 964 19.97 17.60 -14.97
N PRO A 965 20.99 16.88 -15.50
CA PRO A 965 21.05 16.55 -16.91
C PRO A 965 20.03 15.44 -17.29
N PRO A 966 19.60 15.36 -18.56
CA PRO A 966 18.80 14.24 -19.05
C PRO A 966 19.47 12.88 -18.84
N ARG A 967 18.68 11.85 -18.53
CA ARG A 967 19.12 10.45 -18.52
C ARG A 967 19.17 9.91 -19.94
N ILE A 968 20.29 9.29 -20.31
CA ILE A 968 20.46 8.60 -21.60
C ILE A 968 20.99 7.19 -21.35
N ALA A 969 20.35 6.17 -21.94
CA ALA A 969 20.83 4.78 -21.91
C ALA A 969 20.68 4.11 -23.29
N VAL A 970 21.76 3.52 -23.79
CA VAL A 970 21.74 2.76 -25.05
C VAL A 970 21.27 1.33 -24.77
N LEU A 971 20.24 0.88 -25.47
CA LEU A 971 19.68 -0.45 -25.27
C LEU A 971 20.53 -1.54 -25.95
N PRO A 972 20.49 -2.80 -25.46
CA PRO A 972 21.25 -3.90 -26.05
C PRO A 972 21.02 -4.04 -27.55
N ARG A 973 22.09 -4.28 -28.31
CA ARG A 973 22.05 -4.36 -29.76
C ARG A 973 21.33 -5.63 -30.21
N ILE A 974 20.24 -5.49 -30.96
CA ILE A 974 19.52 -6.61 -31.56
C ILE A 974 19.79 -6.59 -33.07
N LEU A 975 20.45 -7.64 -33.58
CA LEU A 975 20.66 -7.81 -35.01
C LEU A 975 19.36 -8.30 -35.68
N MET A 976 18.60 -7.36 -36.24
CA MET A 976 17.43 -7.68 -37.07
C MET A 976 17.81 -7.69 -38.55
N GLY A 977 18.04 -8.88 -39.10
CA GLY A 977 18.33 -9.06 -40.53
C GLY A 977 19.74 -8.64 -40.97
N ARG A 978 19.96 -8.56 -42.29
CA ARG A 978 21.31 -8.40 -42.92
C ARG A 978 21.62 -7.00 -43.49
N LYS A 979 20.73 -6.00 -43.37
CA LYS A 979 20.83 -4.75 -44.16
C LYS A 979 21.07 -3.44 -43.39
N ALA A 980 20.83 -3.38 -42.08
CA ALA A 980 21.11 -2.20 -41.26
C ALA A 980 21.18 -2.58 -39.77
N ILE A 981 21.90 -1.80 -38.97
CA ILE A 981 21.86 -1.88 -37.51
C ILE A 981 20.92 -0.78 -37.00
N VAL A 982 19.97 -1.14 -36.15
CA VAL A 982 19.14 -0.16 -35.43
C VAL A 982 19.64 -0.05 -34.00
N ILE A 983 19.97 1.16 -33.57
CA ILE A 983 20.34 1.48 -32.19
C ILE A 983 19.16 2.20 -31.55
N HIS A 984 18.69 1.69 -30.42
CA HIS A 984 17.68 2.35 -29.60
C HIS A 984 18.34 2.98 -28.38
N ALA A 985 17.84 4.13 -27.97
CA ALA A 985 18.23 4.80 -26.74
C ALA A 985 16.98 5.23 -25.97
N LEU A 986 17.01 4.97 -24.68
CA LEU A 986 16.13 5.59 -23.70
C LEU A 986 16.67 6.98 -23.38
N VAL A 987 15.86 8.01 -23.56
CA VAL A 987 16.20 9.39 -23.18
C VAL A 987 15.05 9.97 -22.38
N LEU A 988 15.30 10.29 -21.11
CA LEU A 988 14.29 10.80 -20.18
C LEU A 988 14.79 12.08 -19.52
N ASP A 989 13.90 13.06 -19.39
CA ASP A 989 14.16 14.31 -18.70
C ASP A 989 12.88 14.83 -18.02
N TRP A 990 13.04 15.78 -17.11
CA TRP A 990 11.91 16.53 -16.59
C TRP A 990 11.29 17.40 -17.68
N SER A 991 12.14 18.14 -18.39
CA SER A 991 11.77 19.05 -19.47
C SER A 991 11.67 18.32 -20.81
N LYS A 992 11.01 18.95 -21.78
CA LYS A 992 10.94 18.42 -23.14
C LYS A 992 12.32 18.43 -23.81
N VAL A 993 12.74 17.27 -24.30
CA VAL A 993 13.99 17.12 -25.06
C VAL A 993 13.84 17.70 -26.46
N SER A 994 14.71 18.64 -26.83
CA SER A 994 14.66 19.31 -28.13
C SER A 994 15.39 18.57 -29.25
N LYS A 995 16.47 17.85 -28.94
CA LYS A 995 17.29 17.12 -29.91
C LYS A 995 18.08 15.98 -29.26
N VAL A 996 18.16 14.83 -29.95
CA VAL A 996 19.01 13.68 -29.58
C VAL A 996 19.87 13.27 -30.78
N GLN A 997 21.16 13.02 -30.55
CA GLN A 997 22.11 12.64 -31.60
C GLN A 997 22.95 11.43 -31.17
N LEU A 998 23.17 10.49 -32.09
CA LEU A 998 24.06 9.35 -31.92
C LEU A 998 25.39 9.63 -32.63
N MET A 999 26.50 9.54 -31.90
CA MET A 999 27.84 9.60 -32.45
C MET A 999 28.47 8.20 -32.42
N TYR A 1000 28.94 7.70 -33.56
CA TYR A 1000 29.51 6.34 -33.70
C TYR A 1000 30.73 6.34 -34.61
N SER A 1001 31.65 5.39 -34.40
CA SER A 1001 32.86 5.26 -35.21
C SER A 1001 32.74 4.12 -36.23
N VAL A 1002 33.28 4.36 -37.43
CA VAL A 1002 33.49 3.35 -38.47
C VAL A 1002 34.95 3.42 -38.88
N GLY A 1003 35.75 2.44 -38.44
CA GLY A 1003 37.21 2.50 -38.54
C GLY A 1003 37.76 3.66 -37.71
N SER A 1004 38.48 4.59 -38.35
CA SER A 1004 39.03 5.80 -37.73
C SER A 1004 38.14 7.05 -37.85
N SER A 1005 36.98 6.96 -38.53
CA SER A 1005 36.08 8.10 -38.75
C SER A 1005 34.92 8.11 -37.75
N TRP A 1006 34.65 9.26 -37.14
CA TRP A 1006 33.44 9.49 -36.34
C TRP A 1006 32.33 10.07 -37.21
N LYS A 1007 31.12 9.54 -37.06
CA LYS A 1007 29.91 10.01 -37.72
C LYS A 1007 28.87 10.38 -36.66
N THR A 1008 28.08 11.41 -36.95
CA THR A 1008 26.96 11.85 -36.10
C THR A 1008 25.67 11.75 -36.90
N VAL A 1009 24.62 11.21 -36.30
CA VAL A 1009 23.28 11.11 -36.89
C VAL A 1009 22.23 11.54 -35.87
N ASP A 1010 21.21 12.27 -36.32
CA ASP A 1010 20.08 12.64 -35.48
C ASP A 1010 19.23 11.39 -35.21
N MET A 1011 18.83 11.17 -33.94
CA MET A 1011 17.94 10.08 -33.57
C MET A 1011 16.49 10.53 -33.70
N ALA A 1012 15.64 9.69 -34.29
CA ALA A 1012 14.21 9.93 -34.36
C ALA A 1012 13.52 9.40 -33.10
N TYR A 1013 12.53 10.14 -32.58
CA TYR A 1013 11.65 9.67 -31.51
C TYR A 1013 10.54 8.80 -32.10
N ASP A 1014 10.29 7.64 -31.48
CA ASP A 1014 9.20 6.74 -31.85
C ASP A 1014 8.08 6.81 -30.79
N GLU A 1015 6.99 7.50 -31.13
CA GLU A 1015 5.78 7.65 -30.29
C GLU A 1015 5.15 6.30 -29.88
N SER A 1016 5.42 5.22 -30.61
CA SER A 1016 4.85 3.91 -30.28
C SER A 1016 5.67 3.14 -29.23
N THR A 1017 6.95 3.44 -29.10
CA THR A 1017 7.85 2.78 -28.13
C THR A 1017 8.38 3.72 -27.06
N HIS A 1018 8.19 5.03 -27.26
CA HIS A 1018 8.77 6.11 -26.47
C HIS A 1018 10.31 6.06 -26.42
N LEU A 1019 10.93 5.45 -27.43
CA LEU A 1019 12.39 5.33 -27.56
C LEU A 1019 12.89 6.22 -28.70
N TYR A 1020 14.14 6.65 -28.59
CA TYR A 1020 14.88 7.24 -29.70
C TYR A 1020 15.56 6.13 -30.49
N PHE A 1021 15.59 6.22 -31.82
CA PHE A 1021 16.32 5.28 -32.65
C PHE A 1021 17.11 5.95 -33.76
N ALA A 1022 18.21 5.29 -34.14
CA ALA A 1022 18.99 5.63 -35.33
C ALA A 1022 19.30 4.37 -36.14
N ARG A 1023 19.28 4.51 -37.46
CA ARG A 1023 19.61 3.44 -38.41
C ARG A 1023 21.00 3.67 -38.96
N ILE A 1024 21.90 2.72 -38.69
CA ILE A 1024 23.28 2.74 -39.18
C ILE A 1024 23.35 1.81 -40.40
N PRO A 1025 23.77 2.30 -41.59
CA PRO A 1025 24.07 1.44 -42.72
C PRO A 1025 25.21 0.49 -42.37
N LEU A 1026 25.03 -0.81 -42.68
CA LEU A 1026 26.07 -1.82 -42.52
C LEU A 1026 27.20 -1.63 -43.53
#